data_AF-A0A6N6JR93-F1
#
_entry.id   AF-A0A6N6JR93-F1
#
_cell.length_a   1.000
_cell.length_b   1.000
_cell.length_c   1.000
_cell.angle_alpha   90.00
_cell.angle_beta   90.00
_cell.angle_gamma   90.00
#
_symmetry.space_group_name_H-M   'P 1'
#
loop_
_entity.id
_entity.type
_entity.pdbx_description
1 polymer ?
#
loop_
_entity_poly.entity_id
_entity_poly.type
_entity_poly.pdbx_seq_one_letter_code
_entity_poly.pdbx_strand_id
1 'polypeptide(L)'
;MNVPLTLIRTPTSAPAAALWLPMADTGDLVDALMALGHEPWPRVHALAQGYVLLLDAPDFHLCVPGAVRLRALAAHFLAPLDSELSVALFDDELRALTASRGLVLLPHQVLTYDRNRPLRWSQLIHPGPVTRQAWVTLPPEPAGAERITSITLNLAGSADDLLSAGGGGIGEAPPTPDNASLGDTLKGKANIAAGKALAGLGSFLGIDALARKGADMIGRGLHEAPQLGERFFGSQGAALRDLLRKFREGQVDEALKRAIPFDQQGSRGGTVTDHPGLPFNNISYSLANILGASGRGPGGIWMADADVTSALMAEYRKAAQAAARRGDHRRAAFIYGKLLGDFREAAAVLMAGGLYHDAATLYLQKLNDPLAAAQAFENGGDIDRAVRIYRERHEHVRAGELLKRAGEEEQALGEFRQAAHYLTERGDHLAAGRLMASRAQRSDLARAYFEKGWKERIDANGRACGLELLELYAADEQPEHLLRLVAEAERALASPAHQAETARFFNRLAELAQTARLAPQREELADRALMALAGALRKRHSVSPGAVSELLSAPVWPAPLINDARAAARLASEQPRAREHDSPPDVTQLGRGRLTAACFAQHSDELFAALDNGDVVAMRPTYGAVVTLARREEAALGLAATQDGDLLFILRAGTTPLLSSLSRQAQGYTLETPGCATADDVLLACARAGNDTISLCAKDELISVRRGVPPAVTLVGNLGALGSSTAIAAAFLEPTFHQLDARMALITLSHGDDSLTYYPDLEVPHSDSAVLGWHPAPATGLSVAPPVTRLRTRHDELELCGTNAHGYLFWTQVRLSEQRIEELQTKICGPRHGYRCAAFVKAGQVAAIAEDRVDIYGRQGNEMALKRTIAVDLRLAVAAHVARITEQLMVLCADARLVRVAL
;
A
#
# COMPACT_ATOMS: atom_id res chain seq x y z
N MET A 1 26.47 45.51 1.04
CA MET A 1 25.97 45.09 2.37
C MET A 1 26.99 44.11 2.93
N ASN A 2 27.56 44.36 4.11
CA ASN A 2 28.63 43.51 4.66
C ASN A 2 28.04 42.50 5.65
N VAL A 3 27.44 41.43 5.13
CA VAL A 3 26.98 40.30 5.95
C VAL A 3 28.17 39.34 6.15
N PRO A 4 28.57 39.01 7.40
CA PRO A 4 29.63 38.05 7.65
C PRO A 4 29.12 36.63 7.38
N LEU A 5 29.59 36.00 6.31
CA LEU A 5 29.31 34.59 6.02
C LEU A 5 30.13 33.70 6.96
N THR A 6 29.46 32.92 7.81
CA THR A 6 30.09 31.92 8.68
C THR A 6 29.71 30.51 8.24
N LEU A 7 30.64 29.57 8.44
CA LEU A 7 30.43 28.14 8.18
C LEU A 7 30.03 27.42 9.47
N ILE A 8 28.99 26.59 9.40
CA ILE A 8 28.55 25.66 10.45
C ILE A 8 28.93 24.24 10.02
N ARG A 9 29.31 23.38 10.97
CA ARG A 9 29.70 21.99 10.69
C ARG A 9 28.47 21.08 10.55
N THR A 10 28.40 20.28 9.49
CA THR A 10 27.31 19.33 9.23
C THR A 10 27.72 17.89 9.60
N PRO A 11 26.85 17.10 10.26
CA PRO A 11 27.16 15.70 10.62
C PRO A 11 27.07 14.73 9.43
N THR A 12 26.45 15.14 8.32
CA THR A 12 26.29 14.36 7.09
C THR A 12 27.34 14.76 6.06
N SER A 13 28.07 13.78 5.52
CA SER A 13 28.99 13.99 4.40
C SER A 13 28.24 14.15 3.09
N ALA A 14 28.44 15.28 2.42
CA ALA A 14 28.15 15.40 0.99
C ALA A 14 29.14 14.54 0.16
N PRO A 15 28.87 14.29 -1.13
CA PRO A 15 29.91 13.91 -2.08
C PRO A 15 30.80 15.11 -2.39
N ALA A 16 32.08 14.86 -2.70
CA ALA A 16 33.03 15.89 -3.06
C ALA A 16 32.80 16.30 -4.52
N ALA A 17 32.54 17.58 -4.77
CA ALA A 17 32.43 18.17 -6.11
C ALA A 17 33.74 18.84 -6.55
N ALA A 18 34.67 19.07 -5.63
CA ALA A 18 36.00 19.56 -5.92
C ALA A 18 37.02 19.07 -4.87
N LEU A 19 38.30 19.11 -5.23
CA LEU A 19 39.44 18.96 -4.32
C LEU A 19 40.23 20.27 -4.28
N TRP A 20 40.61 20.74 -3.09
CA TRP A 20 41.62 21.79 -2.92
C TRP A 20 42.94 21.17 -2.45
N LEU A 21 43.99 21.37 -3.24
CA LEU A 21 45.37 21.11 -2.85
C LEU A 21 45.95 22.41 -2.28
N PRO A 22 46.30 22.49 -0.98
CA PRO A 22 46.88 23.68 -0.36
C PRO A 22 48.35 23.90 -0.73
N MET A 23 48.97 22.94 -1.44
CA MET A 23 50.39 22.93 -1.79
C MET A 23 50.64 23.55 -3.17
N ALA A 24 51.81 24.15 -3.34
CA ALA A 24 52.18 24.94 -4.52
C ALA A 24 53.13 24.21 -5.50
N ASP A 25 53.51 22.96 -5.21
CA ASP A 25 54.31 22.15 -6.15
C ASP A 25 53.41 21.56 -7.24
N THR A 26 53.92 21.56 -8.46
CA THR A 26 53.33 20.88 -9.62
C THR A 26 53.45 19.35 -9.54
N GLY A 27 54.42 18.81 -8.79
CA GLY A 27 54.56 17.37 -8.58
C GLY A 27 53.36 16.77 -7.84
N ASP A 28 53.02 17.32 -6.68
CA ASP A 28 51.86 16.88 -5.88
C ASP A 28 50.54 16.99 -6.66
N LEU A 29 50.41 17.98 -7.55
CA LEU A 29 49.26 18.13 -8.44
C LEU A 29 49.18 16.99 -9.47
N VAL A 30 50.32 16.54 -10.02
CA VAL A 30 50.35 15.38 -10.94
C VAL A 30 50.05 14.09 -10.19
N ASP A 31 50.62 13.87 -9.00
CA ASP A 31 50.32 12.68 -8.19
C ASP A 31 48.85 12.64 -7.76
N ALA A 32 48.24 13.79 -7.44
CA ALA A 32 46.81 13.91 -7.18
C ALA A 32 45.94 13.55 -8.41
N LEU A 33 46.37 13.95 -9.61
CA LEU A 33 45.69 13.62 -10.88
C LEU A 33 45.88 12.15 -11.29
N MET A 34 47.03 11.55 -10.95
CA MET A 34 47.27 10.11 -11.14
C MET A 34 46.42 9.27 -10.17
N ALA A 35 46.30 9.70 -8.90
CA ALA A 35 45.44 9.06 -7.91
C ALA A 35 43.94 9.14 -8.26
N LEU A 36 43.54 10.08 -9.11
CA LEU A 36 42.17 10.23 -9.63
C LEU A 36 41.82 9.20 -10.72
N GLY A 37 42.79 8.54 -11.36
CA GLY A 37 42.58 7.33 -12.18
C GLY A 37 41.71 7.44 -13.45
N HIS A 38 41.19 8.62 -13.79
CA HIS A 38 40.19 8.82 -14.85
C HIS A 38 40.64 9.81 -15.93
N GLU A 39 40.50 9.42 -17.20
CA GLU A 39 40.51 10.36 -18.33
C GLU A 39 39.06 10.62 -18.82
N PRO A 40 38.69 11.88 -19.16
CA PRO A 40 39.51 13.09 -19.10
C PRO A 40 39.78 13.57 -17.67
N TRP A 41 40.95 14.16 -17.44
CA TRP A 41 41.31 14.76 -16.16
C TRP A 41 40.43 15.98 -15.81
N PRO A 42 40.11 16.18 -14.51
CA PRO A 42 39.26 17.28 -14.05
C PRO A 42 39.86 18.67 -14.31
N ARG A 43 39.00 19.70 -14.30
CA ARG A 43 39.42 21.08 -14.59
C ARG A 43 40.20 21.67 -13.42
N VAL A 44 41.49 21.88 -13.62
CA VAL A 44 42.37 22.50 -12.60
C VAL A 44 42.38 24.02 -12.75
N HIS A 45 42.17 24.74 -11.65
CA HIS A 45 42.32 26.19 -11.56
C HIS A 45 43.36 26.56 -10.49
N ALA A 46 44.18 27.57 -10.76
CA ALA A 46 45.11 28.12 -9.77
C ALA A 46 44.38 28.99 -8.73
N LEU A 47 44.81 28.87 -7.47
CA LEU A 47 44.42 29.74 -6.35
C LEU A 47 45.65 30.54 -5.88
N ALA A 48 45.44 31.51 -4.99
CA ALA A 48 46.54 32.17 -4.28
C ALA A 48 47.30 31.24 -3.31
N GLN A 49 46.74 30.06 -3.01
CA GLN A 49 47.30 29.02 -2.13
C GLN A 49 47.01 27.66 -2.77
N GLY A 50 47.87 27.24 -3.70
CA GLY A 50 47.76 25.96 -4.41
C GLY A 50 46.69 25.91 -5.51
N TYR A 51 46.00 24.77 -5.64
CA TYR A 51 45.17 24.43 -6.79
C TYR A 51 43.79 23.89 -6.39
N VAL A 52 42.76 24.16 -7.19
CA VAL A 52 41.45 23.51 -7.08
C VAL A 52 41.14 22.69 -8.33
N LEU A 53 40.75 21.44 -8.12
CA LEU A 53 40.34 20.49 -9.16
C LEU A 53 38.81 20.39 -9.10
N LEU A 54 38.11 20.81 -10.17
CA LEU A 54 36.66 20.68 -10.30
C LEU A 54 36.31 19.34 -10.93
N LEU A 55 35.56 18.52 -10.22
CA LEU A 55 35.19 17.16 -10.64
C LEU A 55 33.94 17.22 -11.50
N ASP A 56 33.94 16.53 -12.65
CA ASP A 56 32.77 16.51 -13.56
C ASP A 56 31.58 15.71 -12.99
N ALA A 57 31.81 14.87 -11.98
CA ALA A 57 30.77 14.20 -11.19
C ALA A 57 31.15 14.21 -9.67
N PRO A 58 30.18 14.34 -8.74
CA PRO A 58 30.48 14.33 -7.30
C PRO A 58 30.79 12.92 -6.76
N ASP A 59 31.86 12.77 -5.96
CA ASP A 59 32.35 11.47 -5.48
C ASP A 59 32.36 11.35 -3.93
N PHE A 60 31.80 10.25 -3.41
CA PHE A 60 31.77 9.91 -1.99
C PHE A 60 33.05 9.21 -1.47
N HIS A 61 33.74 8.45 -2.31
CA HIS A 61 34.89 7.60 -1.95
C HIS A 61 36.25 8.22 -2.27
N LEU A 62 36.30 9.21 -3.16
CA LEU A 62 37.51 9.93 -3.55
C LEU A 62 38.27 10.51 -2.34
N CYS A 63 39.45 9.94 -2.06
CA CYS A 63 40.37 10.35 -1.00
C CYS A 63 41.78 10.47 -1.56
N VAL A 64 42.18 11.69 -1.93
CA VAL A 64 43.55 12.00 -2.39
C VAL A 64 44.38 12.51 -1.19
N PRO A 65 45.57 11.95 -0.91
CA PRO A 65 46.45 12.43 0.16
C PRO A 65 46.77 13.92 0.01
N GLY A 66 46.75 14.67 1.13
CA GLY A 66 47.01 16.12 1.14
C GLY A 66 45.88 17.00 0.58
N ALA A 67 44.83 16.44 -0.03
CA ALA A 67 43.71 17.19 -0.59
C ALA A 67 42.58 17.42 0.43
N VAL A 68 42.06 18.66 0.49
CA VAL A 68 40.83 19.00 1.20
C VAL A 68 39.64 18.74 0.27
N ARG A 69 38.72 17.86 0.68
CA ARG A 69 37.48 17.58 -0.05
C ARG A 69 36.49 18.74 0.12
N LEU A 70 35.95 19.23 -1.00
CA LEU A 70 35.00 20.34 -1.05
C LEU A 70 33.65 19.89 -1.63
N ARG A 71 32.55 20.35 -1.04
CA ARG A 71 31.22 20.29 -1.66
C ARG A 71 30.96 21.58 -2.46
N ALA A 72 30.14 21.46 -3.49
CA ALA A 72 29.52 22.63 -4.11
C ALA A 72 28.30 23.06 -3.28
N LEU A 73 28.24 24.35 -2.97
CA LEU A 73 27.04 25.01 -2.45
C LEU A 73 26.27 25.72 -3.59
N ALA A 74 26.99 26.16 -4.62
CA ALA A 74 26.45 26.58 -5.91
C ALA A 74 27.50 26.42 -7.02
N ALA A 75 27.15 26.72 -8.28
CA ALA A 75 28.11 26.70 -9.39
C ALA A 75 29.31 27.61 -9.12
N HIS A 76 30.51 27.01 -9.00
CA HIS A 76 31.77 27.64 -8.60
C HIS A 76 31.79 28.29 -7.19
N PHE A 77 30.85 27.93 -6.31
CA PHE A 77 30.82 28.34 -4.90
C PHE A 77 31.04 27.10 -4.02
N LEU A 78 32.24 26.99 -3.44
CA LEU A 78 32.74 25.77 -2.80
C LEU A 78 33.02 25.98 -1.31
N ALA A 79 32.82 24.92 -0.51
CA ALA A 79 33.12 24.89 0.93
C ALA A 79 33.56 23.46 1.37
N PRO A 80 34.23 23.30 2.52
CA PRO A 80 34.57 21.99 3.09
C PRO A 80 33.39 21.01 3.13
N LEU A 81 33.69 19.73 2.90
CA LEU A 81 32.72 18.65 2.74
C LEU A 81 31.71 18.52 3.90
N ASP A 82 32.16 18.79 5.13
CA ASP A 82 31.39 18.74 6.38
C ASP A 82 30.96 20.14 6.87
N SER A 83 30.72 21.08 5.95
CA SER A 83 30.29 22.45 6.27
C SER A 83 29.10 22.95 5.46
N GLU A 84 28.40 23.96 5.99
CA GLU A 84 27.28 24.65 5.35
C GLU A 84 27.28 26.13 5.79
N LEU A 85 26.63 27.02 5.03
CA LEU A 85 26.48 28.42 5.44
C LEU A 85 25.49 28.56 6.59
N SER A 86 25.81 29.43 7.55
CA SER A 86 24.89 29.86 8.62
C SER A 86 23.69 30.66 8.12
N VAL A 87 23.82 31.28 6.94
CA VAL A 87 22.77 32.06 6.27
C VAL A 87 22.67 31.57 4.83
N ALA A 88 21.51 31.04 4.45
CA ALA A 88 21.24 30.64 3.08
C ALA A 88 21.14 31.88 2.17
N LEU A 89 22.02 31.98 1.19
CA LEU A 89 21.99 33.00 0.13
C LEU A 89 21.02 32.60 -0.98
N PHE A 90 20.41 33.56 -1.66
CA PHE A 90 19.56 33.28 -2.82
C PHE A 90 20.38 32.89 -4.06
N ASP A 91 19.81 32.09 -4.95
CA ASP A 91 20.50 31.67 -6.20
C ASP A 91 20.99 32.85 -7.04
N ASP A 92 20.25 33.96 -7.07
CA ASP A 92 20.66 35.16 -7.81
C ASP A 92 21.84 35.88 -7.13
N GLU A 93 21.94 35.84 -5.80
CA GLU A 93 23.09 36.36 -5.05
C GLU A 93 24.31 35.46 -5.23
N LEU A 94 24.12 34.13 -5.18
CA LEU A 94 25.16 33.14 -5.44
C LEU A 94 25.68 33.27 -6.87
N ARG A 95 24.78 33.39 -7.86
CA ARG A 95 25.12 33.66 -9.27
C ARG A 95 25.83 35.00 -9.45
N ALA A 96 25.45 36.05 -8.71
CA ALA A 96 26.16 37.34 -8.74
C ALA A 96 27.56 37.27 -8.12
N LEU A 97 27.73 36.52 -7.01
CA LEU A 97 29.01 36.31 -6.35
C LEU A 97 29.98 35.48 -7.21
N THR A 98 29.48 34.49 -7.97
CA THR A 98 30.30 33.64 -8.86
C THR A 98 30.28 34.03 -10.35
N ALA A 99 29.62 35.12 -10.72
CA ALA A 99 29.51 35.58 -12.10
C ALA A 99 30.85 35.73 -12.82
N SER A 100 31.85 36.29 -12.13
CA SER A 100 33.18 36.63 -12.68
C SER A 100 34.34 35.81 -12.10
N ARG A 101 34.10 34.97 -11.09
CA ARG A 101 35.13 34.23 -10.34
C ARG A 101 34.54 33.03 -9.62
N GLY A 102 35.33 31.99 -9.42
CA GLY A 102 35.02 30.94 -8.46
C GLY A 102 35.50 31.32 -7.06
N LEU A 103 34.80 30.83 -6.04
CA LEU A 103 35.05 31.11 -4.62
C LEU A 103 35.18 29.79 -3.84
N VAL A 104 36.18 29.72 -2.96
CA VAL A 104 36.34 28.66 -1.97
C VAL A 104 36.29 29.30 -0.59
N LEU A 105 35.21 29.04 0.16
CA LEU A 105 35.06 29.45 1.55
C LEU A 105 35.84 28.50 2.45
N LEU A 106 36.73 29.02 3.29
CA LEU A 106 37.40 28.29 4.36
C LEU A 106 37.11 28.99 5.70
N PRO A 107 37.22 28.33 6.86
CA PRO A 107 36.79 28.88 8.15
C PRO A 107 37.39 30.25 8.54
N HIS A 108 38.52 30.64 7.96
CA HIS A 108 39.23 31.89 8.26
C HIS A 108 39.63 32.72 7.02
N GLN A 109 39.30 32.27 5.79
CA GLN A 109 39.67 32.97 4.56
C GLN A 109 38.77 32.58 3.38
N VAL A 110 38.72 33.44 2.36
CA VAL A 110 38.06 33.13 1.08
C VAL A 110 39.12 33.15 -0.02
N LEU A 111 39.33 32.00 -0.67
CA LEU A 111 40.21 31.91 -1.84
C LEU A 111 39.38 32.11 -3.12
N THR A 112 39.98 32.72 -4.14
CA THR A 112 39.28 33.05 -5.40
C THR A 112 40.05 32.54 -6.60
N TYR A 113 39.36 31.98 -7.60
CA TYR A 113 39.96 31.54 -8.87
C TYR A 113 39.22 32.13 -10.08
N ASP A 114 39.91 32.22 -11.23
CA ASP A 114 39.28 32.62 -12.49
C ASP A 114 38.49 31.43 -13.07
N ARG A 115 37.16 31.61 -13.16
CA ARG A 115 36.21 30.61 -13.69
C ARG A 115 36.48 30.28 -15.16
N ASN A 116 36.92 31.26 -15.95
CA ASN A 116 37.03 31.17 -17.40
C ASN A 116 38.45 30.79 -17.86
N ARG A 117 39.39 30.66 -16.92
CA ARG A 117 40.81 30.40 -17.19
C ARG A 117 41.35 29.21 -16.38
N PRO A 118 40.87 27.98 -16.66
CA PRO A 118 41.54 26.77 -16.17
C PRO A 118 42.98 26.69 -16.70
N LEU A 119 43.84 26.01 -15.96
CA LEU A 119 45.22 25.72 -16.36
C LEU A 119 45.21 24.79 -17.58
N ARG A 120 46.05 25.09 -18.57
CA ARG A 120 46.28 24.21 -19.72
C ARG A 120 47.43 23.27 -19.43
N TRP A 121 47.35 22.02 -19.87
CA TRP A 121 48.42 21.03 -19.69
C TRP A 121 49.79 21.49 -20.23
N SER A 122 49.80 22.31 -21.29
CA SER A 122 51.00 22.97 -21.83
C SER A 122 51.63 24.04 -20.92
N GLN A 123 51.06 24.29 -19.72
CA GLN A 123 51.58 25.19 -18.68
C GLN A 123 52.01 24.42 -17.43
N LEU A 124 51.75 23.11 -17.37
CA LEU A 124 52.13 22.20 -16.28
C LEU A 124 53.21 21.20 -16.75
N ILE A 125 53.19 20.83 -18.03
CA ILE A 125 54.13 19.88 -18.62
C ILE A 125 55.24 20.64 -19.35
N HIS A 126 56.46 20.61 -18.80
CA HIS A 126 57.68 20.97 -19.52
C HIS A 126 58.39 19.71 -20.02
N PRO A 127 58.85 19.67 -21.28
CA PRO A 127 59.55 18.49 -21.82
C PRO A 127 60.94 18.36 -21.20
N GLY A 128 61.12 17.35 -20.34
CA GLY A 128 62.43 16.95 -19.83
C GLY A 128 63.34 16.36 -20.93
N PRO A 129 64.66 16.27 -20.69
CA PRO A 129 65.60 15.70 -21.65
C PRO A 129 65.28 14.23 -21.95
N VAL A 130 65.01 13.92 -23.22
CA VAL A 130 64.50 12.60 -23.65
C VAL A 130 65.62 11.55 -23.70
N THR A 131 65.82 10.84 -22.59
CA THR A 131 66.73 9.69 -22.52
C THR A 131 66.11 8.46 -23.17
N ARG A 132 66.39 8.23 -24.46
CA ARG A 132 65.94 7.04 -25.19
C ARG A 132 66.71 5.79 -24.75
N GLN A 133 66.03 4.85 -24.09
CA GLN A 133 66.54 3.49 -23.93
C GLN A 133 66.34 2.68 -25.23
N ALA A 134 67.16 1.65 -25.45
CA ALA A 134 67.10 0.82 -26.65
C ALA A 134 65.89 -0.15 -26.60
N TRP A 135 65.27 -0.37 -27.75
CA TRP A 135 64.16 -1.30 -27.89
C TRP A 135 64.64 -2.75 -27.77
N VAL A 136 63.87 -3.58 -27.06
CA VAL A 136 64.04 -5.04 -26.99
C VAL A 136 62.94 -5.69 -27.86
N THR A 137 63.30 -6.71 -28.62
CA THR A 137 62.38 -7.46 -29.49
C THR A 137 61.41 -8.32 -28.68
N LEU A 138 60.20 -8.55 -29.22
CA LEU A 138 59.28 -9.55 -28.67
C LEU A 138 59.93 -10.95 -28.63
N PRO A 139 59.54 -11.81 -27.68
CA PRO A 139 59.87 -13.24 -27.75
C PRO A 139 59.20 -13.86 -29.00
N PRO A 140 59.84 -14.83 -29.67
CA PRO A 140 59.26 -15.49 -30.84
C PRO A 140 58.07 -16.37 -30.47
N GLU A 141 57.15 -16.57 -31.42
CA GLU A 141 56.02 -17.48 -31.27
C GLU A 141 56.49 -18.93 -31.07
N PRO A 142 55.79 -19.74 -30.26
CA PRO A 142 56.04 -21.18 -30.17
C PRO A 142 55.66 -21.85 -31.50
N ALA A 143 56.60 -22.57 -32.11
CA ALA A 143 56.39 -23.23 -33.39
C ALA A 143 55.22 -24.23 -33.31
N GLY A 144 54.26 -24.12 -34.23
CA GLY A 144 53.11 -25.03 -34.32
C GLY A 144 53.55 -26.47 -34.62
N ALA A 145 52.91 -27.44 -33.97
CA ALA A 145 53.23 -28.85 -34.15
C ALA A 145 52.81 -29.34 -35.54
N GLU A 146 53.78 -29.62 -36.42
CA GLU A 146 53.56 -30.00 -37.83
C GLU A 146 52.74 -31.30 -38.02
N ARG A 147 52.61 -32.14 -36.98
CA ARG A 147 51.73 -33.32 -36.95
C ARG A 147 51.09 -33.52 -35.59
N ILE A 148 49.76 -33.48 -35.56
CA ILE A 148 48.94 -33.94 -34.44
C ILE A 148 48.71 -35.45 -34.58
N THR A 149 49.04 -36.24 -33.56
CA THR A 149 48.88 -37.71 -33.56
C THR A 149 47.79 -38.22 -32.61
N SER A 150 47.46 -37.47 -31.57
CA SER A 150 46.27 -37.68 -30.73
C SER A 150 45.90 -36.38 -30.00
N ILE A 151 44.66 -36.32 -29.51
CA ILE A 151 44.17 -35.28 -28.59
C ILE A 151 43.51 -36.03 -27.43
N THR A 152 43.95 -35.77 -26.19
CA THR A 152 43.43 -36.44 -25.00
C THR A 152 42.64 -35.44 -24.16
N LEU A 153 41.31 -35.55 -24.16
CA LEU A 153 40.46 -34.83 -23.21
C LEU A 153 40.44 -35.59 -21.88
N ASN A 154 40.62 -34.86 -20.78
CA ASN A 154 40.64 -35.43 -19.44
C ASN A 154 39.43 -34.90 -18.65
N LEU A 155 38.39 -35.72 -18.53
CA LEU A 155 37.12 -35.41 -17.87
C LEU A 155 36.82 -36.47 -16.80
N ALA A 156 36.35 -36.03 -15.64
CA ALA A 156 36.05 -36.91 -14.51
C ALA A 156 34.52 -37.07 -14.33
N GLY A 157 34.04 -38.32 -14.37
CA GLY A 157 32.66 -38.69 -14.07
C GLY A 157 31.73 -38.79 -15.30
N SER A 158 30.99 -39.89 -15.38
CA SER A 158 29.94 -40.16 -16.37
C SER A 158 28.59 -40.33 -15.67
N ALA A 159 27.49 -39.90 -16.30
CA ALA A 159 26.20 -39.70 -15.64
C ALA A 159 25.38 -40.98 -15.33
N ASP A 160 25.78 -42.15 -15.85
CA ASP A 160 25.00 -43.39 -15.72
C ASP A 160 24.97 -43.98 -14.29
N ASP A 161 25.92 -43.62 -13.43
CA ASP A 161 25.99 -44.11 -12.04
C ASP A 161 24.94 -43.49 -11.08
N LEU A 162 24.07 -42.58 -11.56
CA LEU A 162 23.19 -41.77 -10.71
C LEU A 162 21.68 -41.99 -10.82
N LEU A 163 21.16 -42.73 -11.82
CA LEU A 163 19.71 -42.79 -12.10
C LEU A 163 19.19 -44.19 -12.48
N SER A 164 19.07 -45.11 -11.51
CA SER A 164 18.31 -46.37 -11.69
C SER A 164 17.68 -46.94 -10.40
N ALA A 165 16.41 -46.57 -10.12
CA ALA A 165 15.62 -47.17 -9.03
C ALA A 165 14.09 -47.11 -9.25
N GLY A 166 13.48 -48.25 -9.60
CA GLY A 166 12.03 -48.51 -9.53
C GLY A 166 11.14 -47.95 -10.67
N GLY A 167 9.99 -48.56 -11.03
CA GLY A 167 9.51 -49.90 -10.65
C GLY A 167 7.98 -50.10 -10.71
N GLY A 168 7.45 -50.65 -11.83
CA GLY A 168 6.04 -51.06 -12.00
C GLY A 168 5.04 -49.89 -12.22
N GLY A 169 3.80 -50.09 -12.66
CA GLY A 169 3.09 -51.30 -13.13
C GLY A 169 1.56 -51.10 -13.03
N ILE A 170 0.78 -51.31 -14.11
CA ILE A 170 -0.66 -50.96 -14.17
C ILE A 170 -1.52 -52.17 -14.59
N GLY A 171 -2.72 -52.29 -14.01
CA GLY A 171 -3.70 -53.36 -14.25
C GLY A 171 -5.16 -52.85 -14.42
N GLU A 172 -6.09 -53.78 -14.61
CA GLU A 172 -7.39 -53.60 -15.28
C GLU A 172 -8.57 -53.05 -14.41
N ALA A 173 -9.70 -52.77 -15.09
CA ALA A 173 -11.05 -52.45 -14.57
C ALA A 173 -12.06 -53.55 -15.06
N PRO A 174 -13.42 -53.50 -14.90
CA PRO A 174 -14.38 -52.48 -14.41
C PRO A 174 -15.26 -53.10 -13.26
N PRO A 175 -16.63 -53.13 -13.13
CA PRO A 175 -17.80 -52.56 -13.85
C PRO A 175 -18.82 -51.79 -12.93
N THR A 176 -20.09 -51.68 -13.36
CA THR A 176 -21.22 -50.95 -12.71
C THR A 176 -22.31 -51.88 -12.12
N PRO A 177 -23.25 -51.36 -11.27
CA PRO A 177 -24.33 -52.14 -10.63
C PRO A 177 -25.68 -52.14 -11.40
N ASP A 178 -26.64 -52.97 -10.96
CA ASP A 178 -28.00 -53.07 -11.56
C ASP A 178 -29.13 -53.33 -10.51
N ASN A 179 -30.39 -53.40 -10.95
CA ASN A 179 -31.62 -53.09 -10.17
C ASN A 179 -32.56 -54.29 -9.88
N ALA A 180 -33.20 -54.34 -8.69
CA ALA A 180 -34.47 -55.05 -8.39
C ALA A 180 -34.89 -54.89 -6.90
N SER A 181 -36.13 -55.16 -6.43
CA SER A 181 -37.48 -54.97 -6.99
C SER A 181 -38.57 -55.20 -5.90
N LEU A 182 -39.80 -54.72 -6.15
CA LEU A 182 -41.11 -55.27 -5.69
C LEU A 182 -41.18 -56.05 -4.35
N GLY A 183 -41.05 -55.39 -3.19
CA GLY A 183 -41.14 -56.08 -1.89
C GLY A 183 -41.68 -55.30 -0.69
N ASP A 184 -42.33 -54.14 -0.85
CA ASP A 184 -42.53 -53.19 0.26
C ASP A 184 -43.96 -53.01 0.81
N THR A 185 -45.01 -53.39 0.07
CA THR A 185 -46.43 -53.11 0.43
C THR A 185 -46.99 -53.88 1.64
N LEU A 186 -46.17 -54.64 2.36
CA LEU A 186 -46.53 -55.32 3.62
C LEU A 186 -45.69 -54.88 4.85
N LYS A 187 -44.70 -53.99 4.69
CA LYS A 187 -43.80 -53.61 5.80
C LYS A 187 -44.35 -52.50 6.71
N GLY A 188 -45.20 -51.63 6.18
CA GLY A 188 -45.68 -50.40 6.84
C GLY A 188 -46.18 -50.56 8.28
N LYS A 189 -47.12 -51.49 8.51
CA LYS A 189 -47.76 -51.69 9.82
C LYS A 189 -46.82 -52.22 10.91
N ALA A 190 -45.73 -52.91 10.55
CA ALA A 190 -44.71 -53.32 11.52
C ALA A 190 -43.75 -52.17 11.88
N ASN A 191 -43.46 -51.30 10.91
CA ASN A 191 -42.45 -50.24 11.05
C ASN A 191 -42.81 -49.18 12.10
N ILE A 192 -44.09 -48.85 12.30
CA ILE A 192 -44.49 -47.84 13.31
C ILE A 192 -44.19 -48.33 14.74
N ALA A 193 -44.54 -49.59 15.05
CA ALA A 193 -44.33 -50.16 16.38
C ALA A 193 -42.84 -50.38 16.67
N ALA A 194 -42.10 -50.94 15.71
CA ALA A 194 -40.65 -51.10 15.81
C ALA A 194 -39.92 -49.74 15.88
N GLY A 195 -40.36 -48.74 15.12
CA GLY A 195 -39.82 -47.38 15.12
C GLY A 195 -39.95 -46.69 16.48
N LYS A 196 -41.10 -46.80 17.15
CA LYS A 196 -41.29 -46.29 18.51
C LYS A 196 -40.37 -46.98 19.53
N ALA A 197 -40.21 -48.30 19.46
CA ALA A 197 -39.31 -49.04 20.35
C ALA A 197 -37.83 -48.64 20.13
N LEU A 198 -37.39 -48.55 18.87
CA LEU A 198 -36.02 -48.18 18.49
C LEU A 198 -35.69 -46.71 18.81
N ALA A 199 -36.64 -45.79 18.62
CA ALA A 199 -36.46 -44.38 18.99
C ALA A 199 -36.30 -44.22 20.51
N GLY A 200 -37.15 -44.92 21.30
CA GLY A 200 -37.06 -44.92 22.76
C GLY A 200 -35.74 -45.50 23.27
N LEU A 201 -35.33 -46.67 22.77
CA LEU A 201 -34.03 -47.28 23.11
C LEU A 201 -32.84 -46.42 22.69
N GLY A 202 -32.88 -45.83 21.49
CA GLY A 202 -31.83 -44.96 20.99
C GLY A 202 -31.66 -43.70 21.84
N SER A 203 -32.78 -43.08 22.25
CA SER A 203 -32.75 -41.90 23.13
C SER A 203 -32.31 -42.25 24.56
N PHE A 204 -32.76 -43.38 25.12
CA PHE A 204 -32.38 -43.83 26.47
C PHE A 204 -30.90 -44.23 26.57
N LEU A 205 -30.30 -44.74 25.49
CA LEU A 205 -28.89 -45.17 25.44
C LEU A 205 -27.94 -44.13 24.82
N GLY A 206 -28.44 -42.96 24.42
CA GLY A 206 -27.62 -41.90 23.78
C GLY A 206 -27.12 -42.25 22.37
N ILE A 207 -27.75 -43.21 21.67
CA ILE A 207 -27.31 -43.68 20.36
C ILE A 207 -28.07 -42.96 19.25
N ASP A 208 -27.53 -41.81 18.84
CA ASP A 208 -28.06 -40.90 17.83
C ASP A 208 -28.51 -41.60 16.52
N ALA A 209 -27.71 -42.55 16.03
CA ALA A 209 -28.01 -43.31 14.82
C ALA A 209 -29.26 -44.21 14.97
N LEU A 210 -29.49 -44.76 16.17
CA LEU A 210 -30.65 -45.61 16.46
C LEU A 210 -31.91 -44.75 16.66
N ALA A 211 -31.77 -43.62 17.37
CA ALA A 211 -32.85 -42.66 17.57
C ALA A 211 -33.38 -42.09 16.24
N ARG A 212 -32.48 -41.66 15.35
CA ARG A 212 -32.82 -41.19 14.00
C ARG A 212 -33.50 -42.27 13.18
N LYS A 213 -32.97 -43.51 13.17
CA LYS A 213 -33.54 -44.63 12.41
C LYS A 213 -34.93 -45.04 12.90
N GLY A 214 -35.19 -44.93 14.21
CA GLY A 214 -36.53 -45.11 14.79
C GLY A 214 -37.50 -44.00 14.39
N ALA A 215 -37.08 -42.74 14.42
CA ALA A 215 -37.88 -41.59 13.98
C ALA A 215 -38.24 -41.68 12.48
N ASP A 216 -37.30 -42.10 11.63
CA ASP A 216 -37.51 -42.35 10.21
C ASP A 216 -38.61 -43.40 9.94
N MET A 217 -38.62 -44.48 10.72
CA MET A 217 -39.63 -45.53 10.62
C MET A 217 -41.03 -45.07 11.08
N ILE A 218 -41.09 -44.19 12.09
CA ILE A 218 -42.34 -43.54 12.52
C ILE A 218 -42.86 -42.59 11.42
N GLY A 219 -41.98 -41.77 10.85
CA GLY A 219 -42.33 -40.80 9.80
C GLY A 219 -42.92 -41.46 8.55
N ARG A 220 -42.30 -42.55 8.08
CA ARG A 220 -42.80 -43.32 6.92
C ARG A 220 -44.20 -43.89 7.17
N GLY A 221 -44.44 -44.51 8.33
CA GLY A 221 -45.75 -45.10 8.64
C GLY A 221 -46.85 -44.07 8.97
N LEU A 222 -46.51 -42.88 9.44
CA LEU A 222 -47.45 -41.76 9.54
C LEU A 222 -47.95 -41.31 8.16
N HIS A 223 -47.11 -41.41 7.14
CA HIS A 223 -47.45 -41.08 5.75
C HIS A 223 -48.43 -42.09 5.10
N GLU A 224 -48.60 -43.27 5.71
CA GLU A 224 -49.47 -44.36 5.22
C GLU A 224 -50.85 -44.41 5.91
N ALA A 225 -51.09 -43.63 6.98
CA ALA A 225 -52.31 -43.75 7.81
C ALA A 225 -52.77 -42.42 8.46
N PRO A 226 -53.28 -41.44 7.69
CA PRO A 226 -53.55 -40.08 8.18
C PRO A 226 -54.67 -39.96 9.24
N GLN A 227 -55.65 -40.87 9.27
CA GLN A 227 -56.87 -40.75 10.10
C GLN A 227 -56.67 -40.90 11.62
N LEU A 228 -55.45 -41.17 12.10
CA LEU A 228 -55.16 -41.23 13.54
C LEU A 228 -54.84 -39.87 14.19
N GLY A 229 -54.55 -38.82 13.41
CA GLY A 229 -54.18 -37.51 13.94
C GLY A 229 -55.35 -36.70 14.51
N GLU A 230 -56.48 -36.66 13.78
CA GLU A 230 -57.57 -35.68 13.97
C GLU A 230 -58.11 -35.60 15.40
N ARG A 231 -58.29 -36.76 16.06
CA ARG A 231 -58.81 -36.83 17.43
C ARG A 231 -57.84 -36.28 18.47
N PHE A 232 -56.54 -36.34 18.22
CA PHE A 232 -55.53 -35.82 19.14
C PHE A 232 -55.45 -34.29 19.05
N PHE A 233 -55.31 -33.76 17.83
CA PHE A 233 -55.23 -32.32 17.54
C PHE A 233 -56.44 -31.54 18.06
N GLY A 234 -57.65 -32.07 17.88
CA GLY A 234 -58.89 -31.41 18.33
C GLY A 234 -58.91 -31.11 19.83
N SER A 235 -58.31 -31.97 20.66
CA SER A 235 -58.28 -31.82 22.13
C SER A 235 -57.34 -30.69 22.58
N GLN A 236 -56.12 -30.63 22.05
CA GLN A 236 -55.13 -29.59 22.38
C GLN A 236 -55.63 -28.21 21.90
N GLY A 237 -56.19 -28.15 20.70
CA GLY A 237 -56.79 -26.92 20.14
C GLY A 237 -58.01 -26.41 20.91
N ALA A 238 -58.70 -27.25 21.68
CA ALA A 238 -59.81 -26.80 22.55
C ALA A 238 -59.28 -26.15 23.85
N ALA A 239 -58.28 -26.76 24.49
CA ALA A 239 -57.66 -26.23 25.71
C ALA A 239 -57.02 -24.84 25.51
N LEU A 240 -56.40 -24.62 24.34
CA LEU A 240 -55.81 -23.33 23.96
C LEU A 240 -56.86 -22.23 23.72
N ARG A 241 -58.03 -22.58 23.17
CA ARG A 241 -59.14 -21.62 23.00
C ARG A 241 -59.79 -21.23 24.33
N ASP A 242 -59.88 -22.15 25.29
CA ASP A 242 -60.32 -21.83 26.66
C ASP A 242 -59.31 -20.92 27.40
N LEU A 243 -58.01 -21.15 27.21
CA LEU A 243 -56.96 -20.28 27.73
C LEU A 243 -57.04 -18.85 27.14
N LEU A 244 -57.16 -18.73 25.82
CA LEU A 244 -57.33 -17.44 25.13
C LEU A 244 -58.58 -16.68 25.61
N ARG A 245 -59.68 -17.40 25.84
CA ARG A 245 -60.92 -16.86 26.41
C ARG A 245 -60.68 -16.26 27.79
N LYS A 246 -59.98 -16.95 28.70
CA LYS A 246 -59.70 -16.45 30.06
C LYS A 246 -58.86 -15.17 30.09
N PHE A 247 -57.94 -14.97 29.14
CA PHE A 247 -57.25 -13.68 28.98
C PHE A 247 -58.22 -12.56 28.59
N ARG A 248 -59.14 -12.81 27.65
CA ARG A 248 -60.15 -11.82 27.19
C ARG A 248 -61.23 -11.53 28.25
N GLU A 249 -61.60 -12.53 29.05
CA GLU A 249 -62.50 -12.40 30.21
C GLU A 249 -61.81 -11.72 31.42
N GLY A 250 -60.55 -11.29 31.31
CA GLY A 250 -59.82 -10.56 32.36
C GLY A 250 -59.23 -11.42 33.49
N GLN A 251 -59.35 -12.75 33.41
CA GLN A 251 -58.84 -13.71 34.40
C GLN A 251 -57.33 -13.96 34.24
N VAL A 252 -56.55 -12.87 34.09
CA VAL A 252 -55.14 -12.89 33.65
C VAL A 252 -54.25 -13.72 34.58
N ASP A 253 -54.49 -13.71 35.90
CA ASP A 253 -53.67 -14.47 36.86
C ASP A 253 -53.88 -16.00 36.73
N GLU A 254 -55.13 -16.47 36.63
CA GLU A 254 -55.43 -17.89 36.41
C GLU A 254 -55.03 -18.36 35.00
N ALA A 255 -55.14 -17.49 34.01
CA ALA A 255 -54.65 -17.75 32.66
C ALA A 255 -53.12 -17.90 32.65
N LEU A 256 -52.38 -17.05 33.36
CA LEU A 256 -50.91 -17.16 33.49
C LEU A 256 -50.46 -18.41 34.27
N LYS A 257 -51.21 -18.85 35.30
CA LYS A 257 -50.96 -20.16 35.96
C LYS A 257 -51.08 -21.34 35.01
N ARG A 258 -51.85 -21.22 33.93
CA ARG A 258 -52.09 -22.27 32.91
C ARG A 258 -51.45 -21.97 31.54
N ALA A 259 -50.63 -20.93 31.46
CA ALA A 259 -49.98 -20.50 30.23
C ALA A 259 -48.95 -21.54 29.74
N ILE A 260 -48.91 -21.74 28.42
CA ILE A 260 -47.90 -22.58 27.74
C ILE A 260 -46.72 -21.70 27.29
N PRO A 261 -45.45 -22.11 27.55
CA PRO A 261 -44.25 -21.53 26.95
C PRO A 261 -44.17 -21.74 25.43
N PHE A 262 -43.84 -20.69 24.67
CA PHE A 262 -43.58 -20.80 23.22
C PHE A 262 -42.10 -21.00 22.84
N ASP A 263 -41.17 -20.70 23.76
CA ASP A 263 -39.70 -20.85 23.66
C ASP A 263 -39.23 -22.12 22.93
N GLN A 264 -39.87 -23.27 23.16
CA GLN A 264 -39.31 -24.58 22.81
C GLN A 264 -39.78 -25.18 21.47
N GLN A 265 -40.58 -24.45 20.67
CA GLN A 265 -41.13 -24.98 19.40
C GLN A 265 -40.06 -25.31 18.32
N GLY A 266 -38.80 -24.90 18.49
CA GLY A 266 -37.68 -25.22 17.59
C GLY A 266 -36.56 -26.09 18.20
N SER A 267 -36.69 -26.58 19.44
CA SER A 267 -35.57 -27.22 20.13
C SER A 267 -35.39 -28.70 19.75
N ARG A 268 -34.16 -29.08 19.34
CA ARG A 268 -33.81 -30.46 18.95
C ARG A 268 -33.90 -31.39 20.17
N GLY A 269 -35.00 -32.15 20.27
CA GLY A 269 -35.24 -33.14 21.34
C GLY A 269 -36.61 -33.04 22.02
N GLY A 270 -37.46 -32.08 21.63
CA GLY A 270 -38.83 -31.98 22.16
C GLY A 270 -39.69 -33.20 21.83
N THR A 271 -40.28 -33.82 22.85
CA THR A 271 -41.27 -34.90 22.69
C THR A 271 -42.66 -34.32 22.46
N VAL A 272 -43.46 -34.91 21.56
CA VAL A 272 -44.89 -34.57 21.45
C VAL A 272 -45.60 -34.93 22.75
N THR A 273 -46.43 -34.02 23.27
CA THR A 273 -47.12 -34.21 24.55
C THR A 273 -48.32 -35.14 24.42
N ASP A 274 -48.22 -36.36 24.96
CA ASP A 274 -49.31 -37.35 24.97
C ASP A 274 -50.46 -37.04 25.96
N HIS A 275 -50.38 -35.94 26.74
CA HIS A 275 -51.42 -35.54 27.70
C HIS A 275 -52.10 -34.20 27.33
N PRO A 276 -53.44 -34.10 27.40
CA PRO A 276 -54.19 -32.88 27.04
C PRO A 276 -54.27 -31.81 28.16
N GLY A 277 -53.53 -31.96 29.25
CA GLY A 277 -53.62 -31.07 30.42
C GLY A 277 -52.68 -29.87 30.35
N LEU A 278 -53.21 -28.65 30.50
CA LEU A 278 -52.40 -27.42 30.54
C LEU A 278 -51.43 -27.42 31.74
N PRO A 279 -50.14 -27.07 31.52
CA PRO A 279 -49.12 -27.09 32.56
C PRO A 279 -49.45 -26.08 33.67
N PHE A 280 -48.96 -26.33 34.89
CA PHE A 280 -49.05 -25.37 35.98
C PHE A 280 -47.75 -24.58 36.14
N ASN A 281 -47.82 -23.28 35.89
CA ASN A 281 -46.73 -22.33 36.09
C ASN A 281 -46.91 -21.60 37.43
N ASN A 282 -45.86 -21.61 38.25
CA ASN A 282 -45.76 -20.68 39.37
C ASN A 282 -45.37 -19.30 38.82
N ILE A 283 -46.13 -18.26 39.17
CA ILE A 283 -45.91 -16.87 38.73
C ILE A 283 -44.76 -16.21 39.52
N SER A 284 -44.37 -16.74 40.69
CA SER A 284 -43.28 -16.18 41.46
C SER A 284 -41.97 -16.17 40.66
N TYR A 285 -41.44 -14.97 40.40
CA TYR A 285 -40.23 -14.78 39.63
C TYR A 285 -39.04 -15.52 40.24
N SER A 286 -38.30 -16.23 39.39
CA SER A 286 -37.00 -16.82 39.70
C SER A 286 -36.19 -16.89 38.42
N LEU A 287 -34.97 -16.35 38.44
CA LEU A 287 -34.08 -16.35 37.30
C LEU A 287 -33.80 -17.78 36.78
N ALA A 288 -33.68 -18.76 37.69
CA ALA A 288 -33.49 -20.17 37.33
C ALA A 288 -34.64 -20.75 36.48
N ASN A 289 -35.88 -20.27 36.67
CA ASN A 289 -37.05 -20.67 35.88
C ASN A 289 -37.07 -20.08 34.45
N ILE A 290 -36.27 -19.05 34.18
CA ILE A 290 -36.11 -18.41 32.86
C ILE A 290 -34.84 -18.95 32.17
N LEU A 291 -33.77 -19.21 32.93
CA LEU A 291 -32.55 -19.83 32.43
C LEU A 291 -32.77 -21.31 32.04
N GLY A 292 -33.67 -22.01 32.74
CA GLY A 292 -33.97 -23.44 32.51
C GLY A 292 -33.23 -24.41 33.44
N ALA A 293 -32.55 -23.89 34.47
CA ALA A 293 -31.73 -24.69 35.39
C ALA A 293 -32.54 -25.61 36.33
N SER A 294 -33.85 -25.37 36.47
CA SER A 294 -34.76 -26.24 37.22
C SER A 294 -35.15 -27.46 36.38
N GLY A 295 -34.37 -28.55 36.44
CA GLY A 295 -34.58 -29.75 35.63
C GLY A 295 -35.96 -30.40 35.80
N ARG A 296 -36.85 -30.21 34.81
CA ARG A 296 -38.22 -30.77 34.83
C ARG A 296 -38.71 -31.25 33.45
N GLY A 297 -38.00 -32.22 32.90
CA GLY A 297 -38.43 -33.02 31.74
C GLY A 297 -38.33 -32.31 30.37
N PRO A 298 -38.44 -33.08 29.26
CA PRO A 298 -38.54 -32.51 27.93
C PRO A 298 -39.85 -31.72 27.79
N GLY A 299 -39.78 -30.52 27.21
CA GLY A 299 -40.95 -29.71 26.93
C GLY A 299 -41.83 -30.36 25.87
N GLY A 300 -43.14 -30.38 26.14
CA GLY A 300 -44.13 -30.89 25.20
C GLY A 300 -44.26 -29.99 23.97
N ILE A 301 -44.12 -30.56 22.78
CA ILE A 301 -44.49 -29.86 21.54
C ILE A 301 -46.03 -29.81 21.46
N TRP A 302 -46.60 -28.62 21.67
CA TRP A 302 -48.02 -28.35 21.50
C TRP A 302 -48.32 -28.03 20.03
N MET A 303 -49.16 -28.85 19.40
CA MET A 303 -49.57 -28.66 18.01
C MET A 303 -50.90 -27.90 17.97
N ALA A 304 -50.84 -26.69 17.43
CA ALA A 304 -51.87 -25.67 17.57
C ALA A 304 -52.01 -24.85 16.28
N ASP A 305 -53.21 -24.33 16.05
CA ASP A 305 -53.52 -23.51 14.89
C ASP A 305 -52.83 -22.12 14.99
N ALA A 306 -52.32 -21.61 13.88
CA ALA A 306 -51.46 -20.42 13.82
C ALA A 306 -52.18 -19.14 14.27
N ASP A 307 -53.49 -19.06 14.00
CA ASP A 307 -54.34 -17.94 14.46
C ASP A 307 -54.56 -17.96 15.98
N VAL A 308 -54.56 -19.16 16.59
CA VAL A 308 -54.73 -19.31 18.05
C VAL A 308 -53.42 -19.02 18.78
N THR A 309 -52.28 -19.45 18.25
CA THR A 309 -50.96 -19.17 18.87
C THR A 309 -50.60 -17.69 18.77
N SER A 310 -50.79 -17.06 17.61
CA SER A 310 -50.54 -15.63 17.41
C SER A 310 -51.44 -14.74 18.28
N ALA A 311 -52.73 -15.06 18.38
CA ALA A 311 -53.66 -14.37 19.28
C ALA A 311 -53.26 -14.52 20.76
N LEU A 312 -52.75 -15.68 21.18
CA LEU A 312 -52.30 -15.91 22.56
C LEU A 312 -51.00 -15.16 22.87
N MET A 313 -50.05 -15.13 21.93
CA MET A 313 -48.83 -14.31 22.03
C MET A 313 -49.15 -12.80 22.13
N ALA A 314 -50.19 -12.31 21.47
CA ALA A 314 -50.63 -10.93 21.57
C ALA A 314 -51.16 -10.59 22.98
N GLU A 315 -52.01 -11.45 23.56
CA GLU A 315 -52.50 -11.28 24.94
C GLU A 315 -51.37 -11.43 25.98
N TYR A 316 -50.40 -12.33 25.77
CA TYR A 316 -49.18 -12.42 26.60
C TYR A 316 -48.38 -11.10 26.58
N ARG A 317 -48.10 -10.52 25.40
CA ARG A 317 -47.37 -9.23 25.29
C ARG A 317 -48.11 -8.10 25.99
N LYS A 318 -49.44 -8.02 25.80
CA LYS A 318 -50.33 -7.05 26.46
C LYS A 318 -50.34 -7.21 27.98
N ALA A 319 -50.34 -8.45 28.49
CA ALA A 319 -50.20 -8.73 29.93
C ALA A 319 -48.82 -8.35 30.49
N ALA A 320 -47.74 -8.60 29.75
CA ALA A 320 -46.38 -8.21 30.13
C ALA A 320 -46.20 -6.69 30.20
N GLN A 321 -46.67 -5.96 29.17
CA GLN A 321 -46.69 -4.50 29.16
C GLN A 321 -47.54 -3.92 30.30
N ALA A 322 -48.69 -4.54 30.62
CA ALA A 322 -49.52 -4.12 31.75
C ALA A 322 -48.83 -4.35 33.11
N ALA A 323 -48.03 -5.41 33.27
CA ALA A 323 -47.22 -5.64 34.46
C ALA A 323 -46.06 -4.64 34.58
N ALA A 324 -45.33 -4.38 33.49
CA ALA A 324 -44.24 -3.41 33.45
C ALA A 324 -44.74 -1.98 33.79
N ARG A 325 -45.88 -1.56 33.23
CA ARG A 325 -46.52 -0.26 33.55
C ARG A 325 -47.02 -0.14 35.00
N ARG A 326 -47.11 -1.25 35.75
CA ARG A 326 -47.44 -1.29 37.18
C ARG A 326 -46.20 -1.38 38.09
N GLY A 327 -45.00 -1.36 37.53
CA GLY A 327 -43.74 -1.57 38.27
C GLY A 327 -43.46 -3.04 38.63
N ASP A 328 -44.24 -4.01 38.14
CA ASP A 328 -43.96 -5.43 38.34
C ASP A 328 -43.02 -5.96 37.23
N HIS A 329 -41.81 -5.43 37.24
CA HIS A 329 -40.75 -5.75 36.28
C HIS A 329 -40.39 -7.24 36.29
N ARG A 330 -40.44 -7.87 37.47
CA ARG A 330 -40.20 -9.31 37.67
C ARG A 330 -41.23 -10.16 36.95
N ARG A 331 -42.53 -9.91 37.16
CA ARG A 331 -43.60 -10.63 36.46
C ARG A 331 -43.59 -10.37 34.96
N ALA A 332 -43.33 -9.13 34.53
CA ALA A 332 -43.21 -8.80 33.12
C ALA A 332 -42.06 -9.59 32.46
N ALA A 333 -40.87 -9.62 33.06
CA ALA A 333 -39.72 -10.37 32.56
C ALA A 333 -39.95 -11.89 32.54
N PHE A 334 -40.71 -12.44 33.49
CA PHE A 334 -41.16 -13.84 33.44
C PHE A 334 -42.05 -14.12 32.22
N ILE A 335 -42.99 -13.23 31.90
CA ILE A 335 -43.88 -13.40 30.72
C ILE A 335 -43.07 -13.27 29.42
N TYR A 336 -42.21 -12.26 29.29
CA TYR A 336 -41.34 -12.10 28.12
C TYR A 336 -40.38 -13.30 27.95
N GLY A 337 -39.57 -13.61 28.96
CA GLY A 337 -38.53 -14.63 28.85
C GLY A 337 -39.09 -16.05 28.78
N LYS A 338 -40.02 -16.43 29.68
CA LYS A 338 -40.49 -17.81 29.79
C LYS A 338 -41.69 -18.13 28.90
N LEU A 339 -42.63 -17.20 28.72
CA LEU A 339 -43.85 -17.48 27.95
C LEU A 339 -43.73 -17.12 26.48
N LEU A 340 -43.05 -16.01 26.16
CA LEU A 340 -42.84 -15.54 24.78
C LEU A 340 -41.50 -15.95 24.16
N GLY A 341 -40.50 -16.36 24.95
CA GLY A 341 -39.13 -16.60 24.48
C GLY A 341 -38.34 -15.32 24.15
N ASP A 342 -38.87 -14.15 24.52
CA ASP A 342 -38.28 -12.85 24.22
C ASP A 342 -37.31 -12.43 25.33
N PHE A 343 -36.10 -12.99 25.27
CA PHE A 343 -35.06 -12.70 26.27
C PHE A 343 -34.55 -11.24 26.20
N ARG A 344 -34.70 -10.54 25.07
CA ARG A 344 -34.28 -9.14 24.91
C ARG A 344 -35.22 -8.20 25.62
N GLU A 345 -36.53 -8.32 25.40
CA GLU A 345 -37.53 -7.54 26.15
C GLU A 345 -37.51 -7.92 27.65
N ALA A 346 -37.31 -9.20 27.99
CA ALA A 346 -37.16 -9.63 29.39
C ALA A 346 -35.99 -8.93 30.09
N ALA A 347 -34.81 -8.88 29.47
CA ALA A 347 -33.64 -8.21 30.02
C ALA A 347 -33.84 -6.68 30.09
N ALA A 348 -34.42 -6.06 29.06
CA ALA A 348 -34.71 -4.63 29.05
C ALA A 348 -35.68 -4.19 30.16
N VAL A 349 -36.73 -4.98 30.44
CA VAL A 349 -37.67 -4.69 31.52
C VAL A 349 -37.07 -4.90 32.91
N LEU A 350 -36.11 -5.83 33.07
CA LEU A 350 -35.32 -5.98 34.31
C LEU A 350 -34.36 -4.79 34.52
N MET A 351 -33.68 -4.33 33.46
CA MET A 351 -32.84 -3.11 33.50
C MET A 351 -33.65 -1.90 33.95
N ALA A 352 -34.85 -1.69 33.37
CA ALA A 352 -35.75 -0.61 33.76
C ALA A 352 -36.30 -0.75 35.20
N GLY A 353 -36.29 -1.97 35.76
CA GLY A 353 -36.71 -2.28 37.13
C GLY A 353 -35.58 -2.31 38.16
N GLY A 354 -34.36 -1.90 37.80
CA GLY A 354 -33.19 -1.94 38.70
C GLY A 354 -32.65 -3.35 39.00
N LEU A 355 -33.09 -4.37 38.26
CA LEU A 355 -32.74 -5.78 38.47
C LEU A 355 -31.53 -6.16 37.61
N TYR A 356 -30.47 -5.37 37.77
CA TYR A 356 -29.30 -5.35 36.90
C TYR A 356 -28.56 -6.69 36.82
N HIS A 357 -28.39 -7.39 37.94
CA HIS A 357 -27.72 -8.70 37.98
C HIS A 357 -28.49 -9.80 37.24
N ASP A 358 -29.82 -9.79 37.36
CA ASP A 358 -30.71 -10.73 36.67
C ASP A 358 -30.67 -10.46 35.15
N ALA A 359 -30.73 -9.18 34.76
CA ALA A 359 -30.62 -8.75 33.36
C ALA A 359 -29.25 -9.14 32.76
N ALA A 360 -28.14 -8.85 33.45
CA ALA A 360 -26.79 -9.19 33.02
C ALA A 360 -26.61 -10.70 32.78
N THR A 361 -27.23 -11.53 33.63
CA THR A 361 -27.20 -12.99 33.49
C THR A 361 -27.98 -13.46 32.26
N LEU A 362 -29.12 -12.85 31.92
CA LEU A 362 -29.83 -13.12 30.66
C LEU A 362 -29.03 -12.67 29.43
N TYR A 363 -28.39 -11.50 29.48
CA TYR A 363 -27.52 -11.01 28.40
C TYR A 363 -26.37 -11.97 28.12
N LEU A 364 -25.68 -12.50 29.15
CA LEU A 364 -24.66 -13.53 28.98
C LEU A 364 -25.25 -14.87 28.48
N GLN A 365 -26.19 -15.46 29.21
CA GLN A 365 -26.53 -16.88 29.06
C GLN A 365 -27.60 -17.20 27.99
N LYS A 366 -28.39 -16.20 27.57
CA LYS A 366 -29.48 -16.40 26.58
C LYS A 366 -29.30 -15.58 25.31
N LEU A 367 -28.75 -14.37 25.42
CA LEU A 367 -28.54 -13.48 24.27
C LEU A 367 -27.10 -13.53 23.72
N ASN A 368 -26.14 -14.07 24.48
CA ASN A 368 -24.71 -14.08 24.16
C ASN A 368 -24.16 -12.67 23.84
N ASP A 369 -24.69 -11.65 24.53
CA ASP A 369 -24.29 -10.25 24.41
C ASP A 369 -23.55 -9.81 25.70
N PRO A 370 -22.24 -10.08 25.79
CA PRO A 370 -21.44 -9.67 26.93
C PRO A 370 -21.27 -8.14 27.04
N LEU A 371 -21.46 -7.35 25.99
CA LEU A 371 -21.33 -5.90 26.08
C LEU A 371 -22.55 -5.28 26.77
N ALA A 372 -23.76 -5.74 26.43
CA ALA A 372 -24.96 -5.42 27.18
C ALA A 372 -24.91 -5.98 28.61
N ALA A 373 -24.33 -7.16 28.82
CA ALA A 373 -24.14 -7.71 30.17
C ALA A 373 -23.16 -6.88 31.02
N ALA A 374 -22.05 -6.41 30.45
CA ALA A 374 -21.10 -5.55 31.15
C ALA A 374 -21.72 -4.19 31.52
N GLN A 375 -22.52 -3.61 30.63
CA GLN A 375 -23.32 -2.40 30.94
C GLN A 375 -24.37 -2.67 32.03
N ALA A 376 -24.97 -3.87 32.06
CA ALA A 376 -25.88 -4.25 33.13
C ALA A 376 -25.14 -4.41 34.47
N PHE A 377 -23.98 -5.08 34.52
CA PHE A 377 -23.15 -5.16 35.73
C PHE A 377 -22.65 -3.77 36.20
N GLU A 378 -22.26 -2.88 35.28
CA GLU A 378 -21.90 -1.48 35.59
C GLU A 378 -23.05 -0.73 36.28
N ASN A 379 -24.26 -0.76 35.71
CA ASN A 379 -25.43 -0.13 36.33
C ASN A 379 -25.83 -0.80 37.66
N GLY A 380 -25.46 -2.06 37.86
CA GLY A 380 -25.61 -2.79 39.13
C GLY A 380 -24.49 -2.57 40.14
N GLY A 381 -23.45 -1.79 39.82
CA GLY A 381 -22.28 -1.57 40.68
C GLY A 381 -21.28 -2.74 40.77
N ASP A 382 -21.46 -3.80 39.97
CA ASP A 382 -20.58 -4.98 39.94
C ASP A 382 -19.38 -4.72 39.01
N ILE A 383 -18.52 -3.79 39.45
CA ILE A 383 -17.40 -3.23 38.67
C ILE A 383 -16.43 -4.33 38.22
N ASP A 384 -16.06 -5.25 39.10
CA ASP A 384 -15.11 -6.33 38.80
C ASP A 384 -15.58 -7.21 37.63
N ARG A 385 -16.87 -7.56 37.59
CA ARG A 385 -17.44 -8.34 36.49
C ARG A 385 -17.51 -7.54 35.19
N ALA A 386 -17.93 -6.28 35.26
CA ALA A 386 -17.98 -5.41 34.09
C ALA A 386 -16.58 -5.20 33.48
N VAL A 387 -15.57 -4.88 34.30
CA VAL A 387 -14.16 -4.73 33.88
C VAL A 387 -13.62 -6.03 33.29
N ARG A 388 -13.85 -7.19 33.92
CA ARG A 388 -13.44 -8.48 33.36
C ARG A 388 -14.05 -8.73 31.97
N ILE A 389 -15.35 -8.48 31.80
CA ILE A 389 -16.03 -8.71 30.53
C ILE A 389 -15.55 -7.71 29.45
N TYR A 390 -15.22 -6.47 29.81
CA TYR A 390 -14.59 -5.53 28.88
C TYR A 390 -13.17 -5.97 28.49
N ARG A 391 -12.36 -6.49 29.41
CA ARG A 391 -11.05 -7.11 29.10
C ARG A 391 -11.20 -8.31 28.15
N GLU A 392 -12.14 -9.22 28.42
CA GLU A 392 -12.47 -10.38 27.55
C GLU A 392 -12.99 -9.98 26.15
N ARG A 393 -13.40 -8.72 25.95
CA ARG A 393 -13.81 -8.15 24.66
C ARG A 393 -12.81 -7.15 24.08
N HIS A 394 -11.64 -6.97 24.69
CA HIS A 394 -10.63 -5.96 24.33
C HIS A 394 -11.14 -4.49 24.37
N GLU A 395 -12.26 -4.23 25.07
CA GLU A 395 -12.87 -2.90 25.26
C GLU A 395 -12.17 -2.12 26.40
N HIS A 396 -10.83 -2.11 26.35
CA HIS A 396 -9.96 -1.57 27.41
C HIS A 396 -10.21 -0.09 27.72
N VAL A 397 -10.68 0.71 26.74
CA VAL A 397 -11.08 2.11 27.01
C VAL A 397 -12.24 2.18 27.99
N ARG A 398 -13.27 1.33 27.84
CA ARG A 398 -14.43 1.28 28.76
C ARG A 398 -14.05 0.73 30.12
N ALA A 399 -13.17 -0.28 30.15
CA ALA A 399 -12.59 -0.80 31.39
C ALA A 399 -11.86 0.30 32.18
N GLY A 400 -10.98 1.07 31.51
CA GLY A 400 -10.27 2.19 32.10
C GLY A 400 -11.20 3.32 32.59
N GLU A 401 -12.24 3.66 31.82
CA GLU A 401 -13.23 4.69 32.23
C GLU A 401 -14.15 4.24 33.37
N LEU A 402 -14.39 2.94 33.53
CA LEU A 402 -15.11 2.40 34.69
C LEU A 402 -14.21 2.38 35.93
N LEU A 403 -12.97 1.90 35.83
CA LEU A 403 -11.98 1.93 36.91
C LEU A 403 -11.68 3.35 37.39
N LYS A 404 -11.56 4.32 36.46
CA LYS A 404 -11.36 5.73 36.80
C LYS A 404 -12.55 6.35 37.53
N ARG A 405 -13.78 5.90 37.26
CA ARG A 405 -14.98 6.28 38.03
C ARG A 405 -15.06 5.58 39.39
N ALA A 406 -14.43 4.41 39.53
CA ALA A 406 -14.31 3.69 40.80
C ALA A 406 -13.22 4.27 41.74
N GLY A 407 -12.30 5.10 41.20
CA GLY A 407 -11.13 5.62 41.94
C GLY A 407 -9.86 4.77 41.77
N GLU A 408 -9.92 3.68 41.01
CA GLU A 408 -8.82 2.74 40.74
C GLU A 408 -7.88 3.28 39.66
N GLU A 409 -7.26 4.44 39.91
CA GLU A 409 -6.55 5.23 38.88
C GLU A 409 -5.32 4.50 38.28
N GLU A 410 -4.57 3.75 39.09
CA GLU A 410 -3.41 2.99 38.59
C GLU A 410 -3.85 1.80 37.71
N GLN A 411 -4.93 1.10 38.08
CA GLN A 411 -5.52 0.05 37.24
C GLN A 411 -6.11 0.63 35.94
N ALA A 412 -6.79 1.78 36.02
CA ALA A 412 -7.32 2.49 34.86
C ALA A 412 -6.21 2.88 33.87
N LEU A 413 -5.06 3.34 34.38
CA LEU A 413 -3.88 3.64 33.56
C LEU A 413 -3.30 2.39 32.90
N GLY A 414 -3.36 1.24 33.57
CA GLY A 414 -3.03 -0.07 32.97
C GLY A 414 -3.90 -0.39 31.75
N GLU A 415 -5.23 -0.27 31.87
CA GLU A 415 -6.15 -0.49 30.76
C GLU A 415 -5.92 0.52 29.62
N PHE A 416 -5.74 1.81 29.93
CA PHE A 416 -5.46 2.81 28.89
C PHE A 416 -4.12 2.55 28.17
N ARG A 417 -3.10 2.00 28.86
CA ARG A 417 -1.85 1.56 28.22
C ARG A 417 -2.06 0.40 27.26
N GLN A 418 -2.89 -0.58 27.64
CA GLN A 418 -3.21 -1.72 26.76
C GLN A 418 -4.06 -1.28 25.56
N ALA A 419 -5.04 -0.39 25.76
CA ALA A 419 -5.80 0.25 24.67
C ALA A 419 -4.88 1.04 23.70
N ALA A 420 -3.96 1.85 24.23
CA ALA A 420 -2.99 2.59 23.43
C ALA A 420 -2.02 1.67 22.66
N HIS A 421 -1.64 0.53 23.25
CA HIS A 421 -0.81 -0.47 22.58
C HIS A 421 -1.51 -1.04 21.34
N TYR A 422 -2.75 -1.50 21.44
CA TYR A 422 -3.54 -2.00 20.30
C TYR A 422 -3.75 -0.93 19.20
N LEU A 423 -3.83 0.36 19.57
CA LEU A 423 -3.87 1.45 18.59
C LEU A 423 -2.51 1.62 17.88
N THR A 424 -1.39 1.51 18.59
CA THR A 424 -0.05 1.55 17.96
C THR A 424 0.28 0.33 17.08
N GLU A 425 -0.28 -0.85 17.36
CA GLU A 425 -0.14 -2.03 16.47
C GLU A 425 -0.84 -1.83 15.13
N ARG A 426 -1.82 -0.92 15.07
CA ARG A 426 -2.53 -0.51 13.85
C ARG A 426 -1.93 0.73 13.17
N GLY A 427 -0.83 1.27 13.70
CA GLY A 427 -0.21 2.53 13.22
C GLY A 427 -0.88 3.82 13.71
N ASP A 428 -1.94 3.74 14.52
CA ASP A 428 -2.72 4.91 14.98
C ASP A 428 -2.10 5.60 16.21
N HIS A 429 -0.84 6.02 16.07
CA HIS A 429 -0.07 6.72 17.10
C HIS A 429 -0.76 8.01 17.61
N LEU A 430 -1.48 8.71 16.72
CA LEU A 430 -2.27 9.90 17.07
C LEU A 430 -3.41 9.56 18.03
N ALA A 431 -4.12 8.45 17.78
CA ALA A 431 -5.22 8.01 18.65
C ALA A 431 -4.69 7.51 19.99
N ALA A 432 -3.58 6.77 19.99
CA ALA A 432 -2.90 6.31 21.21
C ALA A 432 -2.45 7.47 22.11
N GLY A 433 -1.79 8.49 21.53
CA GLY A 433 -1.37 9.69 22.27
C GLY A 433 -2.55 10.52 22.78
N ARG A 434 -3.60 10.74 21.95
CA ARG A 434 -4.81 11.46 22.37
C ARG A 434 -5.60 10.74 23.46
N LEU A 435 -5.63 9.41 23.45
CA LEU A 435 -6.23 8.60 24.51
C LEU A 435 -5.52 8.85 25.86
N MET A 436 -4.19 8.86 25.84
CA MET A 436 -3.36 9.19 27.02
C MET A 436 -3.56 10.61 27.51
N ALA A 437 -3.50 11.59 26.60
CA ALA A 437 -3.62 13.00 26.94
C ALA A 437 -5.01 13.35 27.50
N SER A 438 -6.09 12.83 26.90
CA SER A 438 -7.47 13.26 27.22
C SER A 438 -8.23 12.36 28.21
N ARG A 439 -8.19 11.02 28.05
CA ARG A 439 -8.95 10.08 28.92
C ARG A 439 -8.13 9.69 30.15
N ALA A 440 -6.89 9.26 29.94
CA ALA A 440 -5.98 8.94 31.05
C ALA A 440 -5.52 10.20 31.80
N GLN A 441 -5.52 11.38 31.15
CA GLN A 441 -5.01 12.66 31.67
C GLN A 441 -3.50 12.62 31.99
N ARG A 442 -2.74 11.85 31.18
CA ARG A 442 -1.29 11.64 31.30
C ARG A 442 -0.58 12.15 30.06
N SER A 443 -0.40 13.47 30.01
CA SER A 443 0.32 14.19 28.95
C SER A 443 1.81 13.81 28.87
N ASP A 444 2.40 13.42 30.00
CA ASP A 444 3.76 12.87 30.13
C ASP A 444 3.91 11.56 29.32
N LEU A 445 2.94 10.65 29.44
CA LEU A 445 2.93 9.39 28.70
C LEU A 445 2.50 9.59 27.24
N ALA A 446 1.59 10.51 26.97
CA ALA A 446 1.14 10.85 25.61
C ALA A 446 2.29 11.28 24.70
N ARG A 447 3.26 12.03 25.24
CA ARG A 447 4.46 12.51 24.52
C ARG A 447 5.18 11.39 23.78
N ALA A 448 5.43 10.25 24.43
CA ALA A 448 6.16 9.13 23.84
C ALA A 448 5.43 8.51 22.62
N TYR A 449 4.09 8.44 22.66
CA TYR A 449 3.28 7.96 21.53
C TYR A 449 3.33 8.92 20.34
N PHE A 450 3.20 10.23 20.60
CA PHE A 450 3.28 11.23 19.54
C PHE A 450 4.70 11.35 18.96
N GLU A 451 5.75 11.24 19.80
CA GLU A 451 7.14 11.17 19.35
C GLU A 451 7.39 10.00 18.39
N LYS A 452 6.83 8.82 18.67
CA LYS A 452 6.95 7.66 17.78
C LYS A 452 6.28 7.93 16.43
N GLY A 453 5.02 8.39 16.44
CA GLY A 453 4.29 8.72 15.21
C GLY A 453 4.95 9.84 14.38
N TRP A 454 5.54 10.85 15.05
CA TRP A 454 6.29 11.92 14.40
C TRP A 454 7.66 11.46 13.85
N LYS A 455 8.26 10.39 14.37
CA LYS A 455 9.51 9.82 13.84
C LYS A 455 9.26 8.95 12.61
N GLU A 456 8.20 8.14 12.65
CA GLU A 456 7.89 7.14 11.60
C GLU A 456 7.25 7.75 10.34
N ARG A 457 6.47 8.84 10.46
CA ARG A 457 6.01 9.72 9.36
C ARG A 457 5.32 9.07 8.14
N ILE A 458 4.84 7.83 8.27
CA ILE A 458 4.20 7.07 7.17
C ILE A 458 3.01 7.85 6.59
N ASP A 459 2.12 8.34 7.46
CA ASP A 459 0.84 8.95 7.09
C ASP A 459 0.64 10.37 7.63
N ALA A 460 -0.45 11.02 7.19
CA ALA A 460 -0.95 12.28 7.76
C ALA A 460 -1.14 12.21 9.30
N ASN A 461 -1.49 11.03 9.84
CA ASN A 461 -1.57 10.80 11.29
C ASN A 461 -0.23 11.06 12.00
N GLY A 462 0.91 10.70 11.38
CA GLY A 462 2.24 10.97 11.91
C GLY A 462 2.58 12.46 11.93
N ARG A 463 2.08 13.25 10.96
CA ARG A 463 2.26 14.71 10.92
C ARG A 463 1.37 15.42 11.94
N ALA A 464 0.14 14.93 12.13
CA ALA A 464 -0.75 15.40 13.19
C ALA A 464 -0.17 15.17 14.59
N CYS A 465 0.61 14.09 14.81
CA CYS A 465 1.35 13.89 16.07
C CYS A 465 2.34 15.05 16.36
N GLY A 466 2.94 15.65 15.31
CA GLY A 466 3.79 16.82 15.45
C GLY A 466 3.05 18.06 16.00
N LEU A 467 1.78 18.24 15.63
CA LEU A 467 0.94 19.33 16.15
C LEU A 467 0.59 19.13 17.64
N GLU A 468 0.37 17.88 18.07
CA GLU A 468 0.13 17.56 19.49
C GLU A 468 1.42 17.74 20.33
N LEU A 469 2.58 17.33 19.80
CA LEU A 469 3.90 17.58 20.42
C LEU A 469 4.20 19.07 20.57
N LEU A 470 3.80 19.88 19.60
CA LEU A 470 3.99 21.33 19.62
C LEU A 470 3.31 21.97 20.84
N GLU A 471 2.08 21.54 21.17
CA GLU A 471 1.38 22.00 22.37
C GLU A 471 2.04 21.46 23.65
N LEU A 472 2.44 20.19 23.67
CA LEU A 472 3.11 19.57 24.82
C LEU A 472 4.48 20.18 25.14
N TYR A 473 5.25 20.64 24.14
CA TYR A 473 6.53 21.32 24.35
C TYR A 473 6.37 22.82 24.62
N ALA A 474 5.35 23.49 24.06
CA ALA A 474 5.00 24.85 24.47
C ALA A 474 4.50 24.91 25.93
N ALA A 475 4.00 23.80 26.47
CA ALA A 475 3.64 23.62 27.87
C ALA A 475 4.78 23.09 28.77
N ASP A 476 5.99 22.89 28.23
CA ASP A 476 7.18 22.40 28.97
C ASP A 476 8.09 23.56 29.42
N GLU A 477 8.96 23.31 30.41
CA GLU A 477 9.97 24.27 30.89
C GLU A 477 11.24 24.28 30.01
N GLN A 478 11.35 23.36 29.05
CA GLN A 478 12.55 23.12 28.25
C GLN A 478 12.36 23.58 26.78
N PRO A 479 12.65 24.85 26.43
CA PRO A 479 12.43 25.39 25.09
C PRO A 479 13.29 24.72 24.01
N GLU A 480 14.38 24.04 24.37
CA GLU A 480 15.18 23.26 23.42
C GLU A 480 14.37 22.18 22.70
N HIS A 481 13.45 21.48 23.38
CA HIS A 481 12.64 20.44 22.75
C HIS A 481 11.66 21.02 21.72
N LEU A 482 11.10 22.21 22.01
CA LEU A 482 10.31 22.98 21.06
C LEU A 482 11.15 23.40 19.83
N LEU A 483 12.32 24.00 20.05
CA LEU A 483 13.20 24.48 18.97
C LEU A 483 13.71 23.34 18.06
N ARG A 484 13.99 22.16 18.64
CA ARG A 484 14.34 20.94 17.88
C ARG A 484 13.16 20.43 17.06
N LEU A 485 11.95 20.38 17.64
CA LEU A 485 10.74 19.98 16.90
C LEU A 485 10.46 20.92 15.72
N VAL A 486 10.58 22.23 15.91
CA VAL A 486 10.43 23.23 14.82
C VAL A 486 11.47 23.00 13.73
N ALA A 487 12.74 22.73 14.09
CA ALA A 487 13.80 22.40 13.14
C ALA A 487 13.60 21.07 12.40
N GLU A 488 12.80 20.13 12.92
CA GLU A 488 12.36 18.95 12.18
C GLU A 488 11.16 19.25 11.29
N ALA A 489 10.18 20.02 11.79
CA ALA A 489 8.97 20.37 11.06
C ALA A 489 9.26 21.23 9.82
N GLU A 490 10.19 22.18 9.91
CA GLU A 490 10.68 23.00 8.79
C GLU A 490 11.17 22.13 7.63
N ARG A 491 11.83 21.00 7.92
CA ARG A 491 12.32 20.04 6.92
C ARG A 491 11.23 19.08 6.43
N ALA A 492 10.43 18.51 7.35
CA ALA A 492 9.40 17.52 7.01
C ALA A 492 8.15 18.12 6.30
N LEU A 493 7.84 19.38 6.56
CA LEU A 493 6.69 20.11 5.98
C LEU A 493 7.09 21.05 4.83
N ALA A 494 8.31 20.89 4.30
CA ALA A 494 8.85 21.68 3.19
C ALA A 494 8.26 21.33 1.79
N SER A 495 7.52 20.23 1.67
CA SER A 495 6.97 19.74 0.39
C SER A 495 5.72 20.52 -0.04
N PRO A 496 5.54 20.83 -1.34
CA PRO A 496 4.30 21.44 -1.85
C PRO A 496 3.04 20.63 -1.51
N ALA A 497 3.15 19.31 -1.42
CA ALA A 497 2.03 18.42 -1.09
C ALA A 497 1.51 18.57 0.35
N HIS A 498 2.25 19.22 1.25
CA HIS A 498 1.96 19.26 2.70
C HIS A 498 1.45 20.63 3.17
N GLN A 499 1.07 21.54 2.25
CA GLN A 499 0.76 22.94 2.57
C GLN A 499 -0.33 23.13 3.65
N ALA A 500 -1.31 22.22 3.74
CA ALA A 500 -2.36 22.28 4.76
C ALA A 500 -1.82 21.94 6.17
N GLU A 501 -0.91 20.97 6.27
CA GLU A 501 -0.20 20.63 7.50
C GLU A 501 0.78 21.74 7.88
N THR A 502 1.52 22.30 6.91
CA THR A 502 2.42 23.45 7.11
C THR A 502 1.65 24.66 7.64
N ALA A 503 0.50 24.99 7.04
CA ALA A 503 -0.39 26.05 7.53
C ALA A 503 -0.81 25.82 8.99
N ARG A 504 -1.32 24.63 9.32
CA ARG A 504 -1.79 24.31 10.67
C ARG A 504 -0.66 24.37 11.71
N PHE A 505 0.49 23.77 11.41
CA PHE A 505 1.62 23.70 12.33
C PHE A 505 2.22 25.08 12.63
N PHE A 506 2.54 25.87 11.59
CA PHE A 506 3.26 27.12 11.80
C PHE A 506 2.37 28.29 12.25
N ASN A 507 1.08 28.32 11.89
CA ASN A 507 0.15 29.25 12.55
C ASN A 507 -0.02 28.90 14.04
N ARG A 508 -0.13 27.60 14.40
CA ARG A 508 -0.24 27.19 15.81
C ARG A 508 1.04 27.48 16.60
N LEU A 509 2.22 27.37 15.98
CA LEU A 509 3.49 27.80 16.59
C LEU A 509 3.49 29.30 16.90
N ALA A 510 3.06 30.12 15.93
CA ALA A 510 2.99 31.58 16.09
C ALA A 510 1.94 32.01 17.13
N GLU A 511 0.82 31.28 17.28
CA GLU A 511 -0.11 31.47 18.42
C GLU A 511 0.56 31.16 19.77
N LEU A 512 1.22 30.01 19.88
CA LEU A 512 1.84 29.57 21.13
C LEU A 512 3.01 30.49 21.55
N ALA A 513 3.76 31.04 20.59
CA ALA A 513 4.80 32.04 20.83
C ALA A 513 4.28 33.35 21.47
N GLN A 514 3.00 33.67 21.33
CA GLN A 514 2.38 34.84 21.99
C GLN A 514 2.10 34.61 23.48
N THR A 515 2.17 33.37 23.99
CA THR A 515 2.05 33.09 25.42
C THR A 515 3.16 33.76 26.24
N ALA A 516 2.92 33.99 27.53
CA ALA A 516 3.90 34.62 28.42
C ALA A 516 5.13 33.73 28.67
N ARG A 517 4.98 32.40 28.58
CA ARG A 517 6.04 31.41 28.84
C ARG A 517 7.14 31.44 27.78
N LEU A 518 6.76 31.59 26.51
CA LEU A 518 7.68 31.64 25.37
C LEU A 518 8.11 33.06 25.00
N ALA A 519 7.92 34.04 25.89
CA ALA A 519 8.30 35.43 25.64
C ALA A 519 9.78 35.63 25.22
N PRO A 520 10.78 34.90 25.77
CA PRO A 520 12.18 35.06 25.33
C PRO A 520 12.46 34.55 23.91
N GLN A 521 11.72 33.54 23.44
CA GLN A 521 11.86 32.94 22.11
C GLN A 521 10.83 33.48 21.10
N ARG A 522 9.94 34.41 21.51
CA ARG A 522 8.79 34.83 20.73
C ARG A 522 9.15 35.32 19.32
N GLU A 523 10.18 36.15 19.22
CA GLU A 523 10.62 36.72 17.94
C GLU A 523 11.21 35.64 17.02
N GLU A 524 12.06 34.75 17.56
CA GLU A 524 12.63 33.62 16.80
C GLU A 524 11.53 32.67 16.28
N LEU A 525 10.60 32.27 17.16
CA LEU A 525 9.52 31.34 16.79
C LEU A 525 8.53 31.96 15.80
N ALA A 526 8.26 33.27 15.91
CA ALA A 526 7.41 33.99 14.97
C ALA A 526 8.10 34.17 13.60
N ASP A 527 9.38 34.54 13.56
CA ASP A 527 10.12 34.68 12.30
C ASP A 527 10.26 33.32 11.59
N ARG A 528 10.64 32.27 12.31
CA ARG A 528 10.72 30.90 11.75
C ARG A 528 9.37 30.40 11.22
N ALA A 529 8.27 30.65 11.93
CA ALA A 529 6.93 30.36 11.44
C ALA A 529 6.61 31.14 10.15
N LEU A 530 6.94 32.43 10.11
CA LEU A 530 6.72 33.29 8.94
C LEU A 530 7.57 32.83 7.74
N MET A 531 8.85 32.50 7.95
CA MET A 531 9.74 31.96 6.91
C MET A 531 9.23 30.64 6.35
N ALA A 532 8.75 29.71 7.19
CA ALA A 532 8.18 28.44 6.75
C ALA A 532 6.90 28.64 5.91
N LEU A 533 5.99 29.51 6.36
CA LEU A 533 4.75 29.83 5.63
C LEU A 533 5.03 30.58 4.32
N ALA A 534 6.00 31.50 4.30
CA ALA A 534 6.46 32.16 3.07
C ALA A 534 7.13 31.17 2.10
N GLY A 535 7.90 30.21 2.61
CA GLY A 535 8.47 29.12 1.81
C GLY A 535 7.41 28.23 1.17
N ALA A 536 6.35 27.90 1.91
CA ALA A 536 5.18 27.17 1.40
C ALA A 536 4.41 27.98 0.34
N LEU A 537 4.21 29.28 0.54
CA LEU A 537 3.54 30.17 -0.40
C LEU A 537 4.29 30.27 -1.74
N ARG A 538 5.63 30.41 -1.70
CA ARG A 538 6.50 30.46 -2.90
C ARG A 538 6.47 29.16 -3.71
N LYS A 539 6.24 28.01 -3.06
CA LYS A 539 6.21 26.68 -3.68
C LYS A 539 4.85 26.30 -4.30
N ARG A 540 3.87 27.21 -4.30
CA ARG A 540 2.52 26.93 -4.80
C ARG A 540 2.38 27.35 -6.27
N HIS A 541 2.18 26.37 -7.17
CA HIS A 541 2.18 26.55 -8.62
C HIS A 541 1.21 27.62 -9.14
N SER A 542 0.11 27.86 -8.42
CA SER A 542 -0.78 29.01 -8.61
C SER A 542 -1.08 29.69 -7.27
N VAL A 543 -0.67 30.96 -7.13
CA VAL A 543 -0.89 31.75 -5.91
C VAL A 543 -2.14 32.60 -6.06
N SER A 544 -3.28 32.11 -5.57
CA SER A 544 -4.52 32.89 -5.52
C SER A 544 -4.52 33.82 -4.28
N PRO A 545 -5.34 34.90 -4.27
CA PRO A 545 -5.56 35.69 -3.06
C PRO A 545 -6.15 34.87 -1.88
N GLY A 546 -6.82 33.76 -2.20
CA GLY A 546 -7.26 32.76 -1.22
C GLY A 546 -6.10 32.01 -0.57
N ALA A 547 -5.11 31.58 -1.35
CA ALA A 547 -3.95 30.81 -0.88
C ALA A 547 -3.17 31.51 0.25
N VAL A 548 -3.03 32.85 0.17
CA VAL A 548 -2.41 33.64 1.25
C VAL A 548 -3.23 33.59 2.54
N SER A 549 -4.56 33.55 2.42
CA SER A 549 -5.50 33.53 3.55
C SER A 549 -5.68 32.11 4.14
N GLU A 550 -5.32 31.07 3.39
CA GLU A 550 -5.20 29.69 3.88
C GLU A 550 -3.89 29.45 4.65
N LEU A 551 -2.80 30.10 4.23
CA LEU A 551 -1.47 29.96 4.82
C LEU A 551 -1.21 30.92 6.00
N LEU A 552 -1.71 32.16 5.94
CA LEU A 552 -1.58 33.16 7.01
C LEU A 552 -2.95 33.48 7.59
N SER A 553 -3.27 32.93 8.75
CA SER A 553 -4.55 33.17 9.43
C SER A 553 -4.53 34.44 10.29
N ALA A 554 -5.64 35.17 10.28
CA ALA A 554 -5.96 36.14 11.33
C ALA A 554 -6.63 35.40 12.51
N PRO A 555 -6.42 35.82 13.77
CA PRO A 555 -5.70 37.02 14.22
C PRO A 555 -4.19 36.83 14.43
N VAL A 556 -3.64 35.66 14.12
CA VAL A 556 -2.24 35.27 14.41
C VAL A 556 -1.24 36.26 13.81
N TRP A 557 -1.48 36.68 12.56
CA TRP A 557 -0.63 37.62 11.83
C TRP A 557 -1.27 39.01 11.71
N PRO A 558 -0.49 40.11 11.80
CA PRO A 558 -1.00 41.46 11.61
C PRO A 558 -1.63 41.67 10.22
N ALA A 559 -2.76 42.38 10.17
CA ALA A 559 -3.44 42.69 8.92
C ALA A 559 -2.55 43.41 7.86
N PRO A 560 -1.60 44.30 8.21
CA PRO A 560 -0.62 44.83 7.26
C PRO A 560 0.21 43.73 6.60
N LEU A 561 0.78 42.80 7.38
CA LEU A 561 1.59 41.68 6.87
C LEU A 561 0.77 40.76 5.95
N ILE A 562 -0.49 40.46 6.29
CA ILE A 562 -1.38 39.67 5.42
C ILE A 562 -1.68 40.42 4.12
N ASN A 563 -1.85 41.74 4.17
CA ASN A 563 -2.08 42.57 2.99
C ASN A 563 -0.82 42.71 2.11
N ASP A 564 0.36 42.85 2.70
CA ASP A 564 1.64 42.87 1.98
C ASP A 564 1.94 41.50 1.36
N ALA A 565 1.65 40.40 2.06
CA ALA A 565 1.74 39.05 1.51
C ALA A 565 0.74 38.84 0.36
N ARG A 566 -0.48 39.37 0.45
CA ARG A 566 -1.46 39.40 -0.66
C ARG A 566 -0.99 40.26 -1.82
N ALA A 567 -0.37 41.41 -1.56
CA ALA A 567 0.17 42.29 -2.59
C ALA A 567 1.36 41.64 -3.30
N ALA A 568 2.29 41.03 -2.57
CA ALA A 568 3.42 40.29 -3.14
C ALA A 568 2.96 39.05 -3.92
N ALA A 569 2.01 38.28 -3.40
CA ALA A 569 1.38 37.16 -4.11
C ALA A 569 0.70 37.62 -5.41
N ARG A 570 -0.08 38.70 -5.34
CA ARG A 570 -0.74 39.31 -6.49
C ARG A 570 0.28 39.79 -7.52
N LEU A 571 1.32 40.53 -7.11
CA LEU A 571 2.40 40.97 -7.99
C LEU A 571 3.16 39.80 -8.63
N ALA A 572 3.38 38.70 -7.91
CA ALA A 572 3.97 37.48 -8.47
C ALA A 572 3.03 36.72 -9.45
N SER A 573 1.72 37.02 -9.44
CA SER A 573 0.74 36.50 -10.39
C SER A 573 0.41 37.47 -11.55
N GLU A 574 0.59 38.78 -11.34
CA GLU A 574 0.33 39.85 -12.33
C GLU A 574 1.58 40.29 -13.08
N GLN A 575 2.78 40.10 -12.51
CA GLN A 575 3.96 39.94 -13.34
C GLN A 575 3.68 38.78 -14.30
N PRO A 576 3.75 38.97 -15.63
CA PRO A 576 3.89 37.84 -16.51
C PRO A 576 5.19 37.15 -16.06
N ARG A 577 5.12 35.88 -15.61
CA ARG A 577 6.32 35.06 -15.35
C ARG A 577 7.27 35.34 -16.51
N ALA A 578 8.42 35.94 -16.24
CA ALA A 578 9.31 36.45 -17.29
C ALA A 578 9.67 35.26 -18.18
N ARG A 579 9.00 35.16 -19.35
CA ARG A 579 8.59 33.87 -19.98
C ARG A 579 9.60 32.79 -19.64
N GLU A 580 9.23 31.80 -18.81
CA GLU A 580 10.14 30.72 -18.41
C GLU A 580 10.83 30.22 -19.66
N HIS A 581 12.13 30.53 -19.80
CA HIS A 581 12.65 30.98 -21.10
C HIS A 581 13.13 29.82 -21.95
N ASP A 582 12.16 28.96 -22.26
CA ASP A 582 12.31 27.57 -22.64
C ASP A 582 13.52 26.97 -21.92
N SER A 583 13.50 27.02 -20.57
CA SER A 583 14.57 26.53 -19.69
C SER A 583 15.01 25.17 -20.22
N PRO A 584 16.18 25.09 -20.87
CA PRO A 584 16.35 24.14 -21.97
C PRO A 584 16.15 22.73 -21.43
N PRO A 585 15.35 21.90 -22.12
CA PRO A 585 14.93 20.59 -21.64
C PRO A 585 16.11 19.89 -20.97
N ASP A 586 15.95 19.50 -19.71
CA ASP A 586 17.09 19.09 -18.89
C ASP A 586 17.55 17.71 -19.36
N VAL A 587 18.52 17.74 -20.28
CA VAL A 587 19.02 16.61 -21.06
C VAL A 587 20.17 15.94 -20.31
N THR A 588 19.89 14.78 -19.74
CA THR A 588 20.92 13.90 -19.19
C THR A 588 21.25 12.82 -20.21
N GLN A 589 22.51 12.75 -20.66
CA GLN A 589 22.99 11.62 -21.46
C GLN A 589 23.20 10.42 -20.54
N LEU A 590 22.48 9.31 -20.77
CA LEU A 590 22.54 8.13 -19.91
C LEU A 590 23.76 7.23 -20.19
N GLY A 591 24.31 7.30 -21.41
CA GLY A 591 25.50 6.54 -21.82
C GLY A 591 25.86 6.77 -23.29
N ARG A 592 26.79 5.98 -23.83
CA ARG A 592 27.20 6.04 -25.24
C ARG A 592 26.70 4.80 -25.99
N GLY A 593 25.59 4.97 -26.71
CA GLY A 593 24.97 3.91 -27.51
C GLY A 593 23.57 4.31 -27.96
N ARG A 594 22.92 3.48 -28.77
CA ARG A 594 21.48 3.55 -28.99
C ARG A 594 20.74 2.75 -27.93
N LEU A 595 19.55 3.22 -27.57
CA LEU A 595 18.66 2.51 -26.65
C LEU A 595 18.12 1.23 -27.30
N THR A 596 18.28 0.08 -26.64
CA THR A 596 17.68 -1.19 -27.08
C THR A 596 16.45 -1.56 -26.25
N ALA A 597 16.48 -1.30 -24.94
CA ALA A 597 15.37 -1.58 -24.02
C ALA A 597 15.34 -0.57 -22.86
N ALA A 598 14.16 -0.34 -22.27
CA ALA A 598 13.98 0.50 -21.10
C ALA A 598 12.78 0.06 -20.25
N CYS A 599 12.85 0.29 -18.93
CA CYS A 599 11.71 0.13 -18.02
C CYS A 599 11.80 1.13 -16.84
N PHE A 600 10.67 1.34 -16.15
CA PHE A 600 10.55 2.28 -15.03
C PHE A 600 9.98 1.58 -13.80
N ALA A 601 10.57 1.83 -12.63
CA ALA A 601 10.06 1.38 -11.33
C ALA A 601 8.92 2.30 -10.87
N GLN A 602 7.69 1.79 -10.86
CA GLN A 602 6.45 2.57 -10.66
C GLN A 602 6.26 3.22 -9.28
N HIS A 603 7.10 2.92 -8.28
CA HIS A 603 7.01 3.46 -6.91
C HIS A 603 8.24 4.30 -6.53
N SER A 604 9.44 3.96 -7.01
CA SER A 604 10.67 4.74 -6.80
C SER A 604 11.00 5.72 -7.93
N ASP A 605 10.19 5.73 -9.00
CA ASP A 605 10.38 6.46 -10.26
C ASP A 605 11.71 6.15 -10.99
N GLU A 606 12.49 5.16 -10.54
CA GLU A 606 13.81 4.87 -11.13
C GLU A 606 13.70 4.34 -12.56
N LEU A 607 14.47 4.94 -13.47
CA LEU A 607 14.58 4.54 -14.88
C LEU A 607 15.75 3.57 -15.05
N PHE A 608 15.51 2.45 -15.73
CA PHE A 608 16.53 1.55 -16.21
C PHE A 608 16.55 1.56 -17.75
N ALA A 609 17.72 1.73 -18.33
CA ALA A 609 17.94 1.78 -19.77
C ALA A 609 19.09 0.85 -20.17
N ALA A 610 18.94 0.17 -21.30
CA ALA A 610 19.97 -0.67 -21.88
C ALA A 610 20.37 -0.17 -23.27
N LEU A 611 21.65 -0.34 -23.59
CA LEU A 611 22.27 0.20 -24.79
C LEU A 611 22.77 -0.90 -25.73
N ASP A 612 22.94 -0.55 -27.00
CA ASP A 612 23.49 -1.41 -28.06
C ASP A 612 24.94 -1.85 -27.83
N ASN A 613 25.71 -1.09 -27.04
CA ASN A 613 27.03 -1.50 -26.54
C ASN A 613 26.98 -2.50 -25.36
N GLY A 614 25.79 -2.90 -24.91
CA GLY A 614 25.57 -3.84 -23.81
C GLY A 614 25.69 -3.26 -22.39
N ASP A 615 25.94 -1.95 -22.23
CA ASP A 615 25.78 -1.26 -20.95
C ASP A 615 24.29 -1.30 -20.53
N VAL A 616 24.06 -1.50 -19.23
CA VAL A 616 22.76 -1.24 -18.57
C VAL A 616 22.97 -0.21 -17.48
N VAL A 617 22.18 0.85 -17.51
CA VAL A 617 22.31 2.03 -16.64
C VAL A 617 21.00 2.31 -15.91
N ALA A 618 21.11 2.80 -14.67
CA ALA A 618 20.00 3.30 -13.87
C ALA A 618 20.10 4.80 -13.67
N MET A 619 18.97 5.49 -13.63
CA MET A 619 18.88 6.93 -13.34
C MET A 619 17.90 7.15 -12.19
N ARG A 620 18.33 7.89 -11.16
CA ARG A 620 17.52 8.19 -9.96
C ARG A 620 16.97 9.62 -10.01
N PRO A 621 15.66 9.84 -10.23
CA PRO A 621 15.09 11.19 -10.42
C PRO A 621 15.42 12.15 -9.28
N THR A 622 15.37 11.68 -8.03
CA THR A 622 15.58 12.45 -6.79
C THR A 622 16.94 13.15 -6.71
N TYR A 623 17.96 12.63 -7.41
CA TYR A 623 19.34 13.13 -7.34
C TYR A 623 19.99 13.36 -8.71
N GLY A 624 19.29 13.06 -9.82
CA GLY A 624 19.80 13.15 -11.19
C GLY A 624 20.93 12.18 -11.56
N ALA A 625 21.41 11.37 -10.61
CA ALA A 625 22.56 10.50 -10.77
C ALA A 625 22.26 9.34 -11.74
N VAL A 626 23.18 9.12 -12.68
CA VAL A 626 23.21 7.96 -13.58
C VAL A 626 24.30 7.00 -13.11
N VAL A 627 23.98 5.71 -13.00
CA VAL A 627 24.89 4.66 -12.52
C VAL A 627 24.86 3.48 -13.50
N THR A 628 26.01 3.08 -14.02
CA THR A 628 26.13 1.84 -14.80
C THR A 628 26.00 0.64 -13.87
N LEU A 629 24.98 -0.20 -14.09
CA LEU A 629 24.70 -1.38 -13.27
C LEU A 629 25.40 -2.64 -13.79
N ALA A 630 25.54 -2.77 -15.11
CA ALA A 630 26.22 -3.90 -15.72
C ALA A 630 26.85 -3.52 -17.06
N ARG A 631 28.00 -4.11 -17.37
CA ARG A 631 28.64 -4.09 -18.69
C ARG A 631 28.85 -5.52 -19.18
N ARG A 632 28.46 -5.81 -20.43
CA ARG A 632 28.80 -7.02 -21.19
C ARG A 632 28.80 -6.66 -22.68
N GLU A 633 29.43 -7.49 -23.51
CA GLU A 633 29.52 -7.28 -24.97
C GLU A 633 28.17 -7.54 -25.68
N GLU A 634 27.30 -8.36 -25.08
CA GLU A 634 25.97 -8.70 -25.60
C GLU A 634 24.95 -7.58 -25.34
N ALA A 635 24.34 -7.02 -26.39
CA ALA A 635 23.25 -6.06 -26.27
C ALA A 635 22.04 -6.67 -25.50
N ALA A 636 21.38 -5.87 -24.67
CA ALA A 636 20.18 -6.33 -23.97
C ALA A 636 18.94 -6.19 -24.85
N LEU A 637 18.12 -7.25 -24.92
CA LEU A 637 16.87 -7.30 -25.68
C LEU A 637 15.67 -6.82 -24.87
N GLY A 638 15.73 -6.86 -23.54
CA GLY A 638 14.61 -6.50 -22.66
C GLY A 638 15.05 -6.25 -21.21
N LEU A 639 14.30 -5.39 -20.52
CA LEU A 639 14.47 -5.05 -19.11
C LEU A 639 13.13 -5.12 -18.37
N ALA A 640 13.11 -5.69 -17.16
CA ALA A 640 12.00 -5.51 -16.22
C ALA A 640 12.50 -5.30 -14.79
N ALA A 641 11.96 -4.28 -14.13
CA ALA A 641 12.20 -4.00 -12.73
C ALA A 641 10.97 -4.33 -11.86
N THR A 642 11.19 -4.55 -10.57
CA THR A 642 10.15 -4.48 -9.53
C THR A 642 9.59 -3.07 -9.41
N GLN A 643 8.41 -2.90 -8.79
CA GLN A 643 7.78 -1.58 -8.64
C GLN A 643 8.66 -0.58 -7.87
N ASP A 644 9.41 -1.04 -6.88
CA ASP A 644 10.36 -0.24 -6.10
C ASP A 644 11.78 -0.21 -6.71
N GLY A 645 12.03 -1.04 -7.73
CA GLY A 645 13.31 -1.12 -8.44
C GLY A 645 14.39 -1.96 -7.72
N ASP A 646 14.04 -2.71 -6.68
CA ASP A 646 14.99 -3.52 -5.89
C ASP A 646 15.56 -4.72 -6.66
N LEU A 647 14.78 -5.32 -7.56
CA LEU A 647 15.23 -6.33 -8.52
C LEU A 647 15.05 -5.81 -9.95
N LEU A 648 16.06 -6.06 -10.80
CA LEU A 648 16.09 -5.78 -12.24
C LEU A 648 16.54 -7.03 -13.01
N PHE A 649 15.70 -7.49 -13.93
CA PHE A 649 16.03 -8.55 -14.87
C PHE A 649 16.50 -7.95 -16.21
N ILE A 650 17.60 -8.49 -16.73
CA ILE A 650 18.19 -8.15 -18.03
C ILE A 650 18.21 -9.40 -18.89
N LEU A 651 17.54 -9.36 -20.04
CA LEU A 651 17.69 -10.34 -21.12
C LEU A 651 18.75 -9.86 -22.12
N ARG A 652 19.65 -10.73 -22.56
CA ARG A 652 20.70 -10.42 -23.55
C ARG A 652 20.60 -11.30 -24.80
N ALA A 653 21.01 -10.72 -25.94
CA ALA A 653 21.12 -11.40 -27.21
C ALA A 653 22.36 -12.31 -27.23
N GLY A 654 22.20 -13.55 -27.69
CA GLY A 654 23.25 -14.54 -27.83
C GLY A 654 22.76 -15.72 -28.67
N THR A 655 23.59 -16.74 -28.87
CA THR A 655 23.19 -18.00 -29.54
C THR A 655 22.21 -18.83 -28.71
N THR A 656 22.14 -18.60 -27.40
CA THR A 656 20.96 -18.82 -26.57
C THR A 656 20.72 -17.56 -25.74
N PRO A 657 19.48 -17.05 -25.61
CA PRO A 657 19.22 -15.85 -24.83
C PRO A 657 19.59 -16.04 -23.36
N LEU A 658 20.34 -15.08 -22.81
CA LEU A 658 20.75 -15.12 -21.40
C LEU A 658 19.87 -14.20 -20.56
N LEU A 659 19.19 -14.77 -19.57
CA LEU A 659 18.50 -14.00 -18.54
C LEU A 659 19.44 -13.80 -17.35
N SER A 660 19.48 -12.58 -16.80
CA SER A 660 20.33 -12.26 -15.65
C SER A 660 19.60 -11.36 -14.66
N SER A 661 19.77 -11.61 -13.36
CA SER A 661 19.18 -10.81 -12.29
C SER A 661 20.20 -9.92 -11.59
N LEU A 662 19.86 -8.64 -11.45
CA LEU A 662 20.53 -7.68 -10.60
C LEU A 662 19.64 -7.36 -9.39
N SER A 663 20.24 -7.28 -8.21
CA SER A 663 19.55 -7.11 -6.93
C SER A 663 20.17 -5.96 -6.14
N ARG A 664 19.33 -5.09 -5.60
CA ARG A 664 19.72 -3.88 -4.88
C ARG A 664 20.13 -4.25 -3.45
N GLN A 665 21.40 -4.03 -3.16
CA GLN A 665 21.97 -4.11 -1.82
C GLN A 665 22.40 -2.71 -1.33
N ALA A 666 22.78 -2.61 -0.06
CA ALA A 666 23.19 -1.35 0.57
C ALA A 666 24.40 -0.66 -0.09
N GLN A 667 25.15 -1.36 -0.94
CA GLN A 667 26.34 -0.85 -1.64
C GLN A 667 26.15 -0.65 -3.16
N GLY A 668 24.97 -0.97 -3.72
CA GLY A 668 24.72 -0.92 -5.16
C GLY A 668 23.91 -2.12 -5.67
N TYR A 669 24.01 -2.42 -6.97
CA TYR A 669 23.41 -3.63 -7.54
C TYR A 669 24.43 -4.77 -7.63
N THR A 670 24.02 -5.96 -7.18
CA THR A 670 24.80 -7.20 -7.27
C THR A 670 24.16 -8.15 -8.28
N LEU A 671 24.97 -8.79 -9.13
CA LEU A 671 24.54 -9.87 -10.01
C LEU A 671 24.31 -11.14 -9.19
N GLU A 672 23.06 -11.62 -9.12
CA GLU A 672 22.73 -12.78 -8.29
C GLU A 672 22.92 -14.11 -9.04
N THR A 673 22.49 -14.22 -10.31
CA THR A 673 22.79 -15.42 -11.14
C THR A 673 22.53 -15.16 -12.63
N PRO A 674 23.29 -15.80 -13.55
CA PRO A 674 22.86 -16.03 -14.93
C PRO A 674 21.96 -17.28 -15.02
N GLY A 675 20.79 -17.14 -15.67
CA GLY A 675 19.89 -18.23 -16.01
C GLY A 675 19.76 -18.36 -17.54
N CYS A 676 19.74 -19.59 -18.04
CA CYS A 676 19.50 -19.84 -19.46
C CYS A 676 18.01 -19.69 -19.79
N ALA A 677 17.68 -18.99 -20.87
CA ALA A 677 16.31 -18.92 -21.41
C ALA A 677 16.27 -19.59 -22.80
N THR A 678 15.29 -20.46 -23.03
CA THR A 678 15.19 -21.31 -24.22
C THR A 678 14.10 -20.83 -25.19
N ALA A 679 14.26 -19.64 -25.76
CA ALA A 679 13.35 -19.13 -26.79
C ALA A 679 14.06 -18.15 -27.73
N ASP A 680 14.09 -18.45 -29.02
CA ASP A 680 14.44 -17.44 -30.03
C ASP A 680 13.32 -16.38 -30.12
N ASP A 681 13.75 -15.12 -30.21
CA ASP A 681 12.97 -13.88 -30.34
C ASP A 681 12.14 -13.34 -29.14
N VAL A 682 12.27 -12.01 -29.00
CA VAL A 682 11.49 -11.00 -28.23
C VAL A 682 10.74 -11.47 -26.95
N LEU A 683 11.26 -11.05 -25.79
CA LEU A 683 10.53 -11.12 -24.51
C LEU A 683 9.86 -9.79 -24.15
N LEU A 684 8.59 -9.85 -23.75
CA LEU A 684 7.85 -8.80 -23.06
C LEU A 684 8.00 -8.97 -21.55
N ALA A 685 8.91 -8.21 -20.96
CA ALA A 685 9.31 -8.32 -19.57
C ALA A 685 8.34 -7.53 -18.65
N CYS A 686 7.64 -8.21 -17.72
CA CYS A 686 6.51 -7.63 -16.98
C CYS A 686 6.80 -7.44 -15.48
N ALA A 687 6.43 -6.27 -14.95
CA ALA A 687 6.66 -5.94 -13.54
C ALA A 687 5.56 -6.47 -12.59
N ARG A 688 6.01 -7.13 -11.51
CA ARG A 688 5.31 -7.58 -10.29
C ARG A 688 4.38 -8.81 -10.38
N ALA A 689 4.71 -9.82 -9.58
CA ALA A 689 3.80 -10.68 -8.83
C ALA A 689 4.26 -10.73 -7.35
N GLY A 690 3.50 -10.17 -6.40
CA GLY A 690 3.94 -10.05 -5.00
C GLY A 690 5.21 -9.19 -4.81
N ASN A 691 5.94 -9.34 -3.71
CA ASN A 691 7.20 -8.59 -3.50
C ASN A 691 8.43 -9.29 -4.10
N ASP A 692 8.32 -10.60 -4.34
CA ASP A 692 9.44 -11.51 -4.57
C ASP A 692 9.26 -12.36 -5.85
N THR A 693 8.45 -11.93 -6.82
CA THR A 693 8.29 -12.65 -8.11
C THR A 693 8.07 -11.68 -9.28
N ILE A 694 8.66 -12.00 -10.43
CA ILE A 694 8.50 -11.29 -11.72
C ILE A 694 8.17 -12.32 -12.80
N SER A 695 7.24 -12.00 -13.70
CA SER A 695 6.95 -12.85 -14.86
C SER A 695 7.38 -12.19 -16.16
N LEU A 696 7.89 -13.00 -17.08
CA LEU A 696 8.41 -12.62 -18.38
C LEU A 696 7.62 -13.40 -19.43
N CYS A 697 7.12 -12.71 -20.46
CA CYS A 697 6.43 -13.34 -21.59
C CYS A 697 7.45 -13.56 -22.72
N ALA A 698 7.78 -14.80 -23.04
CA ALA A 698 8.70 -15.20 -24.10
C ALA A 698 7.91 -15.84 -25.24
N LYS A 699 7.57 -15.05 -26.26
CA LYS A 699 6.70 -15.46 -27.38
C LYS A 699 5.37 -16.09 -26.89
N ASP A 700 5.32 -17.41 -26.76
CA ASP A 700 4.17 -18.21 -26.36
C ASP A 700 4.29 -18.78 -24.94
N GLU A 701 5.26 -18.35 -24.12
CA GLU A 701 5.52 -18.90 -22.78
C GLU A 701 5.59 -17.84 -21.67
N LEU A 702 4.94 -18.10 -20.54
CA LEU A 702 4.97 -17.26 -19.35
C LEU A 702 5.94 -17.85 -18.32
N ILE A 703 7.14 -17.28 -18.27
CA ILE A 703 8.21 -17.67 -17.34
C ILE A 703 8.10 -16.81 -16.08
N SER A 704 7.85 -17.41 -14.93
CA SER A 704 7.85 -16.73 -13.64
C SER A 704 9.15 -16.99 -12.88
N VAL A 705 9.79 -15.93 -12.38
CA VAL A 705 11.03 -16.02 -11.61
C VAL A 705 10.77 -15.53 -10.20
N ARG A 706 10.81 -16.46 -9.24
CA ARG A 706 10.69 -16.16 -7.81
C ARG A 706 12.06 -15.94 -7.19
N ARG A 707 12.19 -14.88 -6.38
CA ARG A 707 13.38 -14.57 -5.59
C ARG A 707 13.69 -15.73 -4.65
N GLY A 708 14.95 -16.14 -4.63
CA GLY A 708 15.45 -17.27 -3.87
C GLY A 708 16.96 -17.36 -4.06
N VAL A 709 17.60 -18.32 -3.40
CA VAL A 709 19.03 -18.61 -3.58
C VAL A 709 19.19 -20.10 -3.89
N PRO A 710 19.32 -20.50 -5.17
CA PRO A 710 19.22 -19.69 -6.39
C PRO A 710 17.79 -19.18 -6.67
N PRO A 711 17.60 -18.15 -7.53
CA PRO A 711 16.28 -17.71 -7.97
C PRO A 711 15.58 -18.83 -8.75
N ALA A 712 14.34 -19.12 -8.36
CA ALA A 712 13.56 -20.22 -8.93
C ALA A 712 12.85 -19.74 -10.21
N VAL A 713 13.40 -20.10 -11.37
CA VAL A 713 12.73 -19.98 -12.67
C VAL A 713 11.71 -21.11 -12.79
N THR A 714 10.44 -20.77 -12.97
CA THR A 714 9.31 -21.70 -13.11
C THR A 714 8.50 -21.31 -14.34
N LEU A 715 8.37 -22.22 -15.30
CA LEU A 715 7.40 -22.07 -16.38
C LEU A 715 5.99 -22.16 -15.77
N VAL A 716 5.21 -21.08 -15.84
CA VAL A 716 3.85 -21.03 -15.26
C VAL A 716 2.77 -21.40 -16.27
N GLY A 717 3.00 -21.14 -17.56
CA GLY A 717 2.08 -21.59 -18.60
C GLY A 717 2.62 -21.38 -20.01
N ASN A 718 2.05 -22.13 -20.95
CA ASN A 718 2.26 -21.94 -22.39
C ASN A 718 0.99 -21.31 -22.97
N LEU A 719 1.11 -20.06 -23.41
CA LEU A 719 0.05 -19.23 -24.01
C LEU A 719 -0.44 -19.80 -25.35
N GLY A 720 0.42 -20.52 -26.08
CA GLY A 720 0.03 -21.29 -27.25
C GLY A 720 -1.00 -22.39 -26.93
N ALA A 721 -0.91 -23.01 -25.75
CA ALA A 721 -1.92 -23.95 -25.23
C ALA A 721 -3.19 -23.25 -24.72
N LEU A 722 -3.16 -21.92 -24.50
CA LEU A 722 -4.31 -21.07 -24.16
C LEU A 722 -5.00 -20.48 -25.40
N GLY A 723 -4.60 -20.89 -26.62
CA GLY A 723 -5.38 -20.70 -27.85
C GLY A 723 -5.15 -19.40 -28.62
N SER A 724 -4.28 -18.50 -28.17
CA SER A 724 -3.91 -17.30 -28.92
C SER A 724 -2.93 -17.65 -30.05
N SER A 725 -3.40 -17.63 -31.31
CA SER A 725 -2.54 -17.77 -32.50
C SER A 725 -2.00 -16.44 -33.04
N THR A 726 -2.21 -15.33 -32.31
CA THR A 726 -1.83 -13.98 -32.70
C THR A 726 -0.66 -13.46 -31.85
N ALA A 727 0.28 -12.76 -32.49
CA ALA A 727 1.48 -12.27 -31.81
C ALA A 727 1.14 -11.18 -30.77
N ILE A 728 1.69 -11.32 -29.57
CA ILE A 728 1.45 -10.40 -28.45
C ILE A 728 2.25 -9.10 -28.65
N ALA A 729 1.54 -7.97 -28.71
CA ALA A 729 2.12 -6.63 -28.85
C ALA A 729 2.49 -6.00 -27.49
N ALA A 730 1.77 -6.34 -26.42
CA ALA A 730 2.14 -6.03 -25.04
C ALA A 730 1.52 -7.03 -24.06
N ALA A 731 2.16 -7.21 -22.91
CA ALA A 731 1.64 -7.98 -21.79
C ALA A 731 1.86 -7.21 -20.48
N PHE A 732 1.01 -7.46 -19.48
CA PHE A 732 1.23 -6.96 -18.12
C PHE A 732 0.46 -7.77 -17.07
N LEU A 733 1.08 -7.91 -15.89
CA LEU A 733 0.43 -8.47 -14.71
C LEU A 733 -0.26 -7.40 -13.87
N GLU A 734 -1.35 -7.79 -13.23
CA GLU A 734 -2.26 -6.94 -12.47
C GLU A 734 -2.83 -7.72 -11.27
N PRO A 735 -2.93 -7.14 -10.06
CA PRO A 735 -3.46 -7.84 -8.89
C PRO A 735 -4.96 -8.11 -9.04
N THR A 736 -5.40 -9.28 -8.56
CA THR A 736 -6.81 -9.69 -8.55
C THR A 736 -7.61 -9.02 -7.42
N PHE A 737 -8.90 -9.35 -7.32
CA PHE A 737 -9.88 -8.68 -6.44
C PHE A 737 -9.78 -9.09 -4.97
N HIS A 738 -9.13 -10.21 -4.66
CA HIS A 738 -9.06 -10.72 -3.30
C HIS A 738 -7.86 -10.14 -2.54
N GLN A 739 -8.12 -9.36 -1.48
CA GLN A 739 -7.08 -8.81 -0.60
C GLN A 739 -6.40 -9.85 0.31
N LEU A 740 -6.84 -11.11 0.28
CA LEU A 740 -6.39 -12.19 1.17
C LEU A 740 -5.47 -13.21 0.49
N ASP A 741 -5.70 -13.51 -0.80
CA ASP A 741 -4.87 -14.37 -1.64
C ASP A 741 -4.13 -13.48 -2.65
N ALA A 742 -2.80 -13.53 -2.69
CA ALA A 742 -1.99 -12.70 -3.61
C ALA A 742 -1.99 -13.21 -5.07
N ARG A 743 -3.16 -13.57 -5.61
CA ARG A 743 -3.35 -14.01 -7.01
C ARG A 743 -3.19 -12.85 -7.97
N MET A 744 -2.60 -13.15 -9.13
CA MET A 744 -2.27 -12.20 -10.17
C MET A 744 -2.99 -12.57 -11.46
N ALA A 745 -3.66 -11.60 -12.07
CA ALA A 745 -4.19 -11.72 -13.41
C ALA A 745 -3.15 -11.29 -14.45
N LEU A 746 -3.18 -11.90 -15.62
CA LEU A 746 -2.42 -11.48 -16.81
C LEU A 746 -3.36 -10.78 -17.78
N ILE A 747 -2.90 -9.68 -18.38
CA ILE A 747 -3.55 -9.02 -19.51
C ILE A 747 -2.57 -9.00 -20.68
N THR A 748 -3.02 -9.45 -21.86
CA THR A 748 -2.27 -9.40 -23.12
C THR A 748 -3.01 -8.55 -24.15
N LEU A 749 -2.25 -7.83 -24.97
CA LEU A 749 -2.74 -7.07 -26.12
C LEU A 749 -2.16 -7.69 -27.39
N SER A 750 -3.00 -8.01 -28.37
CA SER A 750 -2.61 -8.80 -29.56
C SER A 750 -2.51 -7.96 -30.83
N HIS A 751 -1.50 -8.22 -31.66
CA HIS A 751 -1.22 -7.48 -32.90
C HIS A 751 -2.11 -7.89 -34.09
N GLY A 752 -2.59 -9.14 -34.12
CA GLY A 752 -3.30 -9.70 -35.27
C GLY A 752 -4.80 -9.38 -35.33
N ASP A 753 -5.40 -9.16 -34.16
CA ASP A 753 -6.85 -9.07 -33.96
C ASP A 753 -7.28 -7.87 -33.11
N ASP A 754 -6.34 -6.97 -32.75
CA ASP A 754 -6.54 -5.78 -31.91
C ASP A 754 -7.36 -6.10 -30.64
N SER A 755 -7.08 -7.23 -29.99
CA SER A 755 -7.77 -7.69 -28.79
C SER A 755 -7.00 -7.39 -27.51
N LEU A 756 -7.75 -7.29 -26.41
CA LEU A 756 -7.28 -7.35 -25.04
C LEU A 756 -7.84 -8.63 -24.43
N THR A 757 -6.97 -9.55 -24.02
CA THR A 757 -7.36 -10.78 -23.31
C THR A 757 -6.96 -10.68 -21.84
N TYR A 758 -7.86 -11.08 -20.96
CA TYR A 758 -7.73 -11.06 -19.51
C TYR A 758 -7.80 -12.50 -18.97
N TYR A 759 -6.72 -12.92 -18.32
CA TYR A 759 -6.59 -14.20 -17.62
C TYR A 759 -6.69 -13.92 -16.10
N PRO A 760 -7.86 -14.10 -15.46
CA PRO A 760 -8.07 -13.74 -14.05
C PRO A 760 -7.25 -14.58 -13.06
N ASP A 761 -6.93 -15.82 -13.41
CA ASP A 761 -6.02 -16.70 -12.67
C ASP A 761 -5.04 -17.35 -13.67
N LEU A 762 -3.82 -17.65 -13.25
CA LEU A 762 -2.79 -18.29 -14.06
C LEU A 762 -2.70 -19.79 -13.83
N GLU A 763 -3.27 -20.30 -12.72
CA GLU A 763 -3.33 -21.74 -12.42
C GLU A 763 -4.54 -22.42 -13.08
N VAL A 764 -5.52 -21.65 -13.54
CA VAL A 764 -6.77 -22.13 -14.15
C VAL A 764 -6.89 -21.56 -15.57
N PRO A 765 -7.07 -22.40 -16.63
CA PRO A 765 -7.16 -21.95 -18.01
C PRO A 765 -8.54 -21.33 -18.32
N HIS A 766 -8.83 -20.18 -17.70
CA HIS A 766 -9.97 -19.33 -18.01
C HIS A 766 -9.46 -17.98 -18.50
N SER A 767 -10.10 -17.44 -19.54
CA SER A 767 -9.77 -16.15 -20.12
C SER A 767 -11.01 -15.52 -20.74
N ASP A 768 -11.08 -14.20 -20.71
CA ASP A 768 -12.08 -13.40 -21.41
C ASP A 768 -11.39 -12.39 -22.35
N SER A 769 -11.98 -12.11 -23.50
CA SER A 769 -11.34 -11.33 -24.57
C SER A 769 -12.29 -10.29 -25.15
N ALA A 770 -11.83 -9.04 -25.20
CA ALA A 770 -12.57 -7.93 -25.79
C ALA A 770 -11.77 -7.27 -26.92
N VAL A 771 -12.46 -6.75 -27.94
CA VAL A 771 -11.81 -5.99 -29.02
C VAL A 771 -11.39 -4.62 -28.47
N LEU A 772 -10.08 -4.39 -28.40
CA LEU A 772 -9.46 -3.14 -27.96
C LEU A 772 -9.47 -2.10 -29.09
N GLY A 773 -9.33 -2.53 -30.34
CA GLY A 773 -9.34 -1.69 -31.54
C GLY A 773 -8.06 -0.89 -31.77
N TRP A 774 -6.98 -1.24 -31.08
CA TRP A 774 -5.61 -0.78 -31.32
C TRP A 774 -4.60 -1.71 -30.62
N HIS A 775 -3.35 -1.63 -31.04
CA HIS A 775 -2.19 -2.21 -30.34
C HIS A 775 -1.02 -1.20 -30.29
N PRO A 776 -0.09 -1.31 -29.33
CA PRO A 776 1.15 -0.53 -29.34
C PRO A 776 2.06 -0.97 -30.48
N ALA A 777 2.60 -0.02 -31.23
CA ALA A 777 3.59 -0.31 -32.28
C ALA A 777 4.54 0.88 -32.49
N PRO A 778 5.81 0.64 -32.89
CA PRO A 778 6.78 1.70 -33.12
C PRO A 778 6.33 2.65 -34.23
N ALA A 779 6.45 3.95 -33.98
CA ALA A 779 6.31 4.97 -35.02
C ALA A 779 7.43 4.80 -36.07
N THR A 780 7.09 5.03 -37.34
CA THR A 780 7.96 4.79 -38.51
C THR A 780 9.39 5.31 -38.29
N GLY A 781 10.37 4.42 -38.44
CA GLY A 781 11.79 4.73 -38.28
C GLY A 781 12.39 4.46 -36.88
N LEU A 782 11.60 4.01 -35.90
CA LEU A 782 12.12 3.50 -34.61
C LEU A 782 12.17 1.97 -34.60
N SER A 783 13.18 1.42 -33.93
CA SER A 783 13.38 -0.04 -33.78
C SER A 783 12.84 -0.61 -32.46
N VAL A 784 12.32 0.24 -31.57
CA VAL A 784 11.83 -0.12 -30.24
C VAL A 784 10.38 0.33 -30.12
N ALA A 785 9.48 -0.58 -29.74
CA ALA A 785 8.07 -0.27 -29.54
C ALA A 785 7.88 0.62 -28.30
N PRO A 786 7.02 1.65 -28.34
CA PRO A 786 6.71 2.45 -27.16
C PRO A 786 5.96 1.57 -26.13
N PRO A 787 6.36 1.60 -24.85
CA PRO A 787 5.67 0.83 -23.82
C PRO A 787 4.24 1.36 -23.62
N VAL A 788 3.28 0.45 -23.42
CA VAL A 788 1.93 0.83 -22.98
C VAL A 788 2.03 1.29 -21.54
N THR A 789 1.70 2.56 -21.28
CA THR A 789 1.58 3.06 -19.91
C THR A 789 0.20 2.67 -19.38
N ARG A 790 0.17 2.12 -18.16
CA ARG A 790 -1.06 1.69 -17.48
C ARG A 790 -1.18 2.34 -16.10
N LEU A 791 -2.41 2.61 -15.68
CA LEU A 791 -2.72 3.23 -14.39
C LEU A 791 -4.03 2.64 -13.84
N ARG A 792 -3.92 1.83 -12.77
CA ARG A 792 -5.08 1.37 -12.02
C ARG A 792 -5.65 2.53 -11.19
N THR A 793 -6.92 2.85 -11.38
CA THR A 793 -7.62 3.98 -10.71
C THR A 793 -8.49 3.52 -9.54
N ARG A 794 -8.97 2.27 -9.57
CA ARG A 794 -9.71 1.57 -8.51
C ARG A 794 -9.36 0.09 -8.51
N HIS A 795 -9.85 -0.69 -7.55
CA HIS A 795 -9.65 -2.14 -7.56
C HIS A 795 -10.21 -2.82 -8.82
N ASP A 796 -11.31 -2.31 -9.38
CA ASP A 796 -12.00 -2.78 -10.58
C ASP A 796 -11.60 -2.08 -11.89
N GLU A 797 -10.89 -0.95 -11.82
CA GLU A 797 -10.82 0.02 -12.92
C GLU A 797 -9.38 0.33 -13.33
N LEU A 798 -9.06 0.08 -14.61
CA LEU A 798 -7.73 0.20 -15.20
C LEU A 798 -7.77 1.14 -16.42
N GLU A 799 -6.96 2.20 -16.41
CA GLU A 799 -6.71 3.04 -17.59
C GLU A 799 -5.42 2.59 -18.30
N LEU A 800 -5.48 2.51 -19.64
CA LEU A 800 -4.36 2.21 -20.54
C LEU A 800 -4.16 3.39 -21.50
N CYS A 801 -2.92 3.75 -21.81
CA CYS A 801 -2.62 4.69 -22.91
C CYS A 801 -1.37 4.29 -23.70
N GLY A 802 -1.38 4.56 -25.00
CA GLY A 802 -0.29 4.25 -25.90
C GLY A 802 -0.51 4.80 -27.31
N THR A 803 0.40 4.47 -28.21
CA THR A 803 0.41 4.93 -29.61
C THR A 803 0.60 3.76 -30.56
N ASN A 804 -0.12 3.77 -31.69
CA ASN A 804 0.06 2.79 -32.76
C ASN A 804 1.09 3.27 -33.80
N ALA A 805 1.42 2.43 -34.78
CA ALA A 805 2.39 2.73 -35.84
C ALA A 805 2.06 3.97 -36.69
N HIS A 806 0.80 4.43 -36.69
CA HIS A 806 0.34 5.63 -37.38
C HIS A 806 0.42 6.90 -36.52
N GLY A 807 0.84 6.79 -35.25
CA GLY A 807 1.06 7.92 -34.35
C GLY A 807 -0.21 8.58 -33.79
N TYR A 808 -1.33 7.84 -33.74
CA TYR A 808 -2.51 8.26 -32.97
C TYR A 808 -2.29 7.95 -31.48
N LEU A 809 -2.73 8.84 -30.59
CA LEU A 809 -2.86 8.52 -29.17
C LEU A 809 -4.16 7.73 -28.93
N PHE A 810 -4.08 6.66 -28.16
CA PHE A 810 -5.24 5.95 -27.62
C PHE A 810 -5.26 6.07 -26.10
N TRP A 811 -6.46 6.25 -25.55
CA TRP A 811 -6.77 6.07 -24.13
C TRP A 811 -7.89 5.03 -24.04
N THR A 812 -7.72 3.99 -23.23
CA THR A 812 -8.73 2.96 -23.00
C THR A 812 -9.00 2.83 -21.51
N GLN A 813 -10.26 2.91 -21.11
CA GLN A 813 -10.71 2.55 -19.77
C GLN A 813 -11.28 1.14 -19.80
N VAL A 814 -10.84 0.28 -18.88
CA VAL A 814 -11.29 -1.10 -18.73
C VAL A 814 -11.82 -1.29 -17.31
N ARG A 815 -13.06 -1.77 -17.15
CA ARG A 815 -13.53 -2.34 -15.89
C ARG A 815 -13.44 -3.86 -15.97
N LEU A 816 -12.80 -4.45 -14.97
CA LEU A 816 -12.63 -5.88 -14.80
C LEU A 816 -13.52 -6.35 -13.63
N SER A 817 -13.86 -7.62 -13.62
CA SER A 817 -14.34 -8.32 -12.42
C SER A 817 -13.61 -9.65 -12.24
N GLU A 818 -14.01 -10.46 -11.24
CA GLU A 818 -13.28 -11.66 -10.81
C GLU A 818 -13.01 -12.67 -11.93
N GLN A 819 -13.80 -12.68 -13.01
CA GLN A 819 -13.67 -13.64 -14.11
C GLN A 819 -13.70 -13.05 -15.53
N ARG A 820 -14.04 -11.75 -15.70
CA ARG A 820 -14.33 -11.18 -17.04
C ARG A 820 -14.02 -9.69 -17.17
N ILE A 821 -14.08 -9.19 -18.40
CA ILE A 821 -14.08 -7.78 -18.78
C ILE A 821 -15.55 -7.29 -18.75
N GLU A 822 -15.87 -6.30 -17.92
CA GLU A 822 -17.25 -5.81 -17.77
C GLU A 822 -17.57 -4.61 -18.65
N GLU A 823 -16.57 -3.74 -18.87
CA GLU A 823 -16.70 -2.54 -19.69
C GLU A 823 -15.35 -2.21 -20.33
N LEU A 824 -15.32 -1.95 -21.64
CA LEU A 824 -14.13 -1.47 -22.34
C LEU A 824 -14.51 -0.24 -23.17
N GLN A 825 -13.84 0.89 -22.91
CA GLN A 825 -14.05 2.15 -23.64
C GLN A 825 -12.72 2.67 -24.21
N THR A 826 -12.45 2.38 -25.48
CA THR A 826 -11.35 2.99 -26.26
C THR A 826 -11.75 4.36 -26.79
N LYS A 827 -10.85 5.35 -26.69
CA LYS A 827 -10.96 6.68 -27.31
C LYS A 827 -9.68 7.03 -28.08
N ILE A 828 -9.85 7.40 -29.35
CA ILE A 828 -8.77 7.98 -30.18
C ILE A 828 -8.64 9.46 -29.81
N CYS A 829 -7.41 9.91 -29.59
CA CYS A 829 -7.10 11.24 -29.10
C CYS A 829 -6.13 11.95 -30.05
N GLY A 830 -6.42 13.21 -30.39
CA GLY A 830 -5.50 14.06 -31.16
C GLY A 830 -5.48 13.83 -32.69
N PRO A 831 -4.60 14.55 -33.41
CA PRO A 831 -4.52 14.53 -34.87
C PRO A 831 -3.85 13.27 -35.43
N ARG A 832 -3.99 13.05 -36.75
CA ARG A 832 -3.41 11.92 -37.51
C ARG A 832 -1.86 11.93 -37.63
N HIS A 833 -1.15 12.70 -36.81
CA HIS A 833 0.25 13.06 -37.03
C HIS A 833 1.09 13.08 -35.75
N GLY A 834 1.82 11.98 -35.54
CA GLY A 834 3.20 12.08 -35.05
C GLY A 834 3.47 11.82 -33.57
N TYR A 835 2.51 11.32 -32.78
CA TYR A 835 2.84 10.88 -31.42
C TYR A 835 3.66 9.58 -31.45
N ARG A 836 4.84 9.60 -30.80
CA ARG A 836 5.81 8.49 -30.77
C ARG A 836 5.64 7.61 -29.53
N CYS A 837 5.24 8.19 -28.41
CA CYS A 837 4.91 7.50 -27.16
C CYS A 837 3.95 8.34 -26.30
N ALA A 838 3.44 7.76 -25.21
CA ALA A 838 2.51 8.42 -24.29
C ALA A 838 2.65 7.93 -22.84
N ALA A 839 2.37 8.82 -21.87
CA ALA A 839 2.44 8.52 -20.45
C ALA A 839 1.28 9.16 -19.66
N PHE A 840 0.78 8.49 -18.63
CA PHE A 840 -0.18 9.08 -17.70
C PHE A 840 0.48 10.15 -16.81
N VAL A 841 -0.13 11.33 -16.75
CA VAL A 841 0.16 12.36 -15.76
C VAL A 841 -0.61 12.07 -14.46
N LYS A 842 -1.88 11.68 -14.59
CA LYS A 842 -2.74 11.14 -13.53
C LYS A 842 -3.96 10.47 -14.15
N ALA A 843 -4.87 9.93 -13.33
CA ALA A 843 -6.14 9.35 -13.80
C ALA A 843 -6.90 10.36 -14.69
N GLY A 844 -7.29 9.93 -15.89
CA GLY A 844 -7.92 10.77 -16.91
C GLY A 844 -7.05 11.91 -17.46
N GLN A 845 -5.71 11.88 -17.32
CA GLN A 845 -4.81 12.87 -17.91
C GLN A 845 -3.55 12.23 -18.48
N VAL A 846 -3.31 12.42 -19.77
CA VAL A 846 -2.25 11.77 -20.56
C VAL A 846 -1.37 12.82 -21.24
N ALA A 847 -0.05 12.66 -21.17
CA ALA A 847 0.92 13.38 -21.99
C ALA A 847 1.23 12.54 -23.25
N ALA A 848 1.08 13.16 -24.42
CA ALA A 848 1.39 12.60 -25.73
C ALA A 848 2.66 13.25 -26.27
N ILE A 849 3.66 12.45 -26.66
CA ILE A 849 4.98 12.96 -27.06
C ILE A 849 5.07 12.91 -28.58
N ALA A 850 5.18 14.08 -29.23
CA ALA A 850 5.47 14.22 -30.66
C ALA A 850 6.96 14.59 -30.88
N GLU A 851 7.35 14.85 -32.12
CA GLU A 851 8.74 15.19 -32.48
C GLU A 851 9.20 16.58 -32.01
N ASP A 852 8.27 17.52 -31.87
CA ASP A 852 8.50 18.94 -31.61
C ASP A 852 7.82 19.47 -30.34
N ARG A 853 7.01 18.63 -29.66
CA ARG A 853 6.20 19.02 -28.50
C ARG A 853 5.69 17.85 -27.67
N VAL A 854 5.23 18.18 -26.47
CA VAL A 854 4.39 17.35 -25.61
C VAL A 854 2.99 17.96 -25.55
N ASP A 855 1.97 17.19 -25.93
CA ASP A 855 0.56 17.58 -25.88
C ASP A 855 -0.14 16.87 -24.71
N ILE A 856 -0.68 17.65 -23.75
CA ILE A 856 -1.31 17.14 -22.53
C ILE A 856 -2.82 17.12 -22.71
N TYR A 857 -3.40 15.92 -22.79
CA TYR A 857 -4.84 15.67 -22.86
C TYR A 857 -5.42 15.40 -21.48
N GLY A 858 -6.65 15.88 -21.23
CA GLY A 858 -7.38 15.65 -19.98
C GLY A 858 -8.86 15.39 -20.22
N ARG A 859 -9.41 14.40 -19.50
CA ARG A 859 -10.78 13.93 -19.64
C ARG A 859 -11.80 15.01 -19.32
N GLN A 860 -12.82 15.12 -20.16
CA GLN A 860 -13.91 16.08 -20.05
C GLN A 860 -15.21 15.36 -20.45
N GLY A 861 -15.87 14.75 -19.47
CA GLY A 861 -16.95 13.79 -19.73
C GLY A 861 -16.39 12.51 -20.37
N ASN A 862 -16.93 12.12 -21.53
CA ASN A 862 -16.52 10.92 -22.27
C ASN A 862 -15.48 11.20 -23.37
N GLU A 863 -14.91 12.41 -23.41
CA GLU A 863 -13.91 12.85 -24.39
C GLU A 863 -12.60 13.28 -23.73
N MET A 864 -11.50 13.22 -24.48
CA MET A 864 -10.17 13.68 -24.06
C MET A 864 -9.83 15.00 -24.76
N ALA A 865 -9.90 16.11 -24.02
CA ALA A 865 -9.65 17.44 -24.55
C ALA A 865 -8.19 17.86 -24.31
N LEU A 866 -7.54 18.46 -25.32
CA LEU A 866 -6.21 19.07 -25.16
C LEU A 866 -6.28 20.20 -24.12
N LYS A 867 -5.34 20.20 -23.16
CA LYS A 867 -5.28 21.17 -22.05
C LYS A 867 -4.06 22.08 -22.11
N ARG A 868 -2.91 21.57 -22.55
CA ARG A 868 -1.63 22.28 -22.64
C ARG A 868 -0.76 21.65 -23.71
N THR A 869 0.04 22.46 -24.38
CA THR A 869 1.12 22.04 -25.29
C THR A 869 2.42 22.64 -24.78
N ILE A 870 3.53 21.89 -24.87
CA ILE A 870 4.88 22.31 -24.44
C ILE A 870 5.84 22.00 -25.60
N ALA A 871 6.51 22.99 -26.19
CA ALA A 871 7.42 22.78 -27.31
C ALA A 871 8.76 22.22 -26.81
N VAL A 872 9.20 21.07 -27.37
CA VAL A 872 10.43 20.35 -26.96
C VAL A 872 10.94 19.50 -28.14
N ASP A 873 12.22 19.59 -28.51
CA ASP A 873 12.79 18.76 -29.57
C ASP A 873 12.96 17.30 -29.11
N LEU A 874 12.03 16.44 -29.55
CA LEU A 874 11.83 15.06 -29.09
C LEU A 874 11.74 14.05 -30.26
N ARG A 875 12.35 14.37 -31.42
CA ARG A 875 12.36 13.57 -32.66
C ARG A 875 12.70 12.09 -32.49
N LEU A 876 13.51 11.77 -31.47
CA LEU A 876 13.99 10.42 -31.17
C LEU A 876 13.30 9.79 -29.94
N ALA A 877 12.23 10.37 -29.41
CA ALA A 877 11.50 9.82 -28.26
C ALA A 877 10.98 8.40 -28.55
N VAL A 878 11.22 7.49 -27.59
CA VAL A 878 10.82 6.06 -27.64
C VAL A 878 9.87 5.73 -26.49
N ALA A 879 10.19 6.20 -25.29
CA ALA A 879 9.42 5.91 -24.08
C ALA A 879 9.24 7.17 -23.24
N ALA A 880 8.21 7.20 -22.41
CA ALA A 880 7.97 8.31 -21.48
C ALA A 880 7.38 7.79 -20.16
N HIS A 881 7.69 8.50 -19.07
CA HIS A 881 7.15 8.24 -17.74
C HIS A 881 7.01 9.55 -16.97
N VAL A 882 6.07 9.64 -16.03
CA VAL A 882 5.94 10.80 -15.15
C VAL A 882 6.44 10.41 -13.78
N ALA A 883 7.59 10.97 -13.39
CA ALA A 883 8.15 10.79 -12.06
C ALA A 883 7.25 11.49 -11.04
N ARG A 884 6.67 10.72 -10.12
CA ARG A 884 5.73 11.20 -9.09
C ARG A 884 6.43 12.02 -8.01
N ILE A 885 7.67 11.68 -7.69
CA ILE A 885 8.50 12.34 -6.67
C ILE A 885 8.95 13.74 -7.12
N THR A 886 9.14 13.97 -8.42
CA THR A 886 9.62 15.25 -8.97
C THR A 886 8.58 16.01 -9.80
N GLU A 887 7.39 15.43 -10.03
CA GLU A 887 6.31 15.93 -10.90
C GLU A 887 6.75 16.26 -12.35
N GLN A 888 7.78 15.57 -12.85
CA GLN A 888 8.36 15.78 -14.18
C GLN A 888 8.04 14.64 -15.15
N LEU A 889 7.77 14.99 -16.41
CA LEU A 889 7.77 14.04 -17.51
C LEU A 889 9.21 13.74 -17.92
N MET A 890 9.58 12.48 -17.78
CA MET A 890 10.84 11.89 -18.25
C MET A 890 10.60 11.27 -19.62
N VAL A 891 11.14 11.89 -20.67
CA VAL A 891 11.09 11.35 -22.05
C VAL A 891 12.45 10.75 -22.40
N LEU A 892 12.46 9.49 -22.82
CA LEU A 892 13.67 8.75 -23.16
C LEU A 892 13.79 8.60 -24.68
N CYS A 893 14.93 9.02 -25.22
CA CYS A 893 15.24 9.02 -26.64
C CYS A 893 16.12 7.84 -27.08
N ALA A 894 16.00 7.47 -28.36
CA ALA A 894 16.73 6.36 -28.99
C ALA A 894 18.26 6.52 -29.00
N ASP A 895 18.77 7.72 -28.75
CA ASP A 895 20.20 8.07 -28.63
C ASP A 895 20.68 8.16 -27.16
N ALA A 896 19.96 7.51 -26.25
CA ALA A 896 20.21 7.47 -24.81
C ALA A 896 20.18 8.84 -24.09
N ARG A 897 19.59 9.87 -24.71
CA ARG A 897 19.21 11.10 -24.01
C ARG A 897 17.94 10.89 -23.19
N LEU A 898 18.01 11.24 -21.92
CA LEU A 898 16.85 11.47 -21.06
C LEU A 898 16.54 12.96 -21.05
N VAL A 899 15.34 13.34 -21.47
CA VAL A 899 14.83 14.71 -21.47
C VAL A 899 13.82 14.86 -20.32
N ARG A 900 14.11 15.71 -19.33
CA ARG A 900 13.15 16.08 -18.28
C ARG A 900 12.36 17.32 -18.70
N VAL A 901 11.03 17.23 -18.62
CA VAL A 901 10.07 18.31 -18.96
C VAL A 901 9.16 18.55 -17.75
N ALA A 902 9.01 19.83 -17.35
CA ALA A 902 8.08 20.22 -16.30
C ALA A 902 6.63 20.28 -16.83
N LEU A 903 5.69 19.67 -16.12
CA LEU A 903 4.29 19.46 -16.54
C LEU A 903 3.35 20.64 -16.24
#